data_AF-A0A4S4BA66-F1
#
_entry.id   AF-A0A4S4BA66-F1
#
_cell.length_a   1.000
_cell.length_b   1.000
_cell.length_c   1.000
_cell.angle_alpha   90.00
_cell.angle_beta   90.00
_cell.angle_gamma   90.00
#
_symmetry.space_group_name_H-M   'P 1'
#
loop_
_entity.id
_entity.type
_entity.pdbx_description
1 polymer ?
#
loop_
_entity_poly.entity_id
_entity_poly.type
_entity_poly.pdbx_seq_one_letter_code
_entity_poly.pdbx_strand_id
1 'polypeptide(L)'
;MTPFTSGSARLEPEHLSLLNMLPCMAWLLDSQGHIQAVNPAFVDAFPESVPGLLNQPLAALLTTDRLDSAPSGWTPGSYNGTPLQLQLLLPVDNESASIVLEAQVTCLPGTTDVWLATLIPDARRGQLKLQQDSHALETLNRIQHTISAELDLEKVVQAVTDAGVELTGAQFGAFFYTINSHQGEPLTLYTLSGAPREAFAHYPLPRMTQVFGPTFRNERVVRSDDITQDARYARNAPYHGMPAGHLPVRSYLAVPVVASNSQVIGGFFFGHERAGVFGEQAEQLAVSLAAQAAVAFQNAQLYRSARLSERRFRSLVEATSQMVWTCAPTGEFQTPQADWQRFTGQTEQEALGWGWLDAVHPHDRAHVRQSWSRAAELQRPYQVECRVRRSDSAYRFMQARATPVQSESGSVNEWIGVHEDITERRDAEQQLRDREVLYQTLVEHAVVGVSRLTPDGRCLDINPAGTAFLGYSRESLIGGHINAVTHPGDRQATAHALQRLLKGEVEAVTVEKRYLRPDGSMVWSNSSISAVRQENGAVAYLVVTMADITALKQAEAELLRLNAELELRIQQRTTELEQERGFLRTLLESLTEGIVACDAQGRLTVFNDVTRTFHGLPPESLPPGEWAAHYSLYREDGVTPLPTEEIPLLRAFQGEQVRDQAMVIAPVQGERRWVNASGNPMYNLSGEKVGAVVAMQDVTERRVAEHEIRRVNAELQRSNADLEHFAAVASHDLKAPLRTITSFLQLLERRYAEQLDEKGHKYIAFTVEAAARMDALIDDLLAYARVGRQRTIMTLNPEHVMQEVADNLSASFQEKSARLIVGPLPAVQADSTQLRQVFQNLVGNAIKFQPPGRTPEVDVSARADGGWVHFQVTDNGIGIAPEYFEKVFGLFQQVHGNTEYAGSGLGLAIVRKIVEEHGGRTWVTSVEGEGTTFHFTLPGCDVPL
;
A
#
# COMPACT_ATOMS: atom_id res chain seq x y z
N MET A 1 -5.86 -37.38 -32.22
CA MET A 1 -4.39 -36.98 -32.39
C MET A 1 -3.48 -38.03 -31.74
N THR A 2 -3.24 -39.13 -32.50
CA THR A 2 -2.46 -40.37 -32.32
C THR A 2 -1.06 -40.06 -31.76
N PRO A 3 -0.64 -40.52 -30.47
CA PRO A 3 0.66 -40.25 -29.82
C PRO A 3 1.83 -40.86 -30.64
N PHE A 4 2.71 -39.93 -31.17
CA PHE A 4 3.98 -40.20 -31.87
C PHE A 4 4.88 -41.13 -31.06
N THR A 5 4.93 -42.53 -31.38
CA THR A 5 5.75 -43.55 -30.68
C THR A 5 6.93 -43.95 -31.59
N SER A 6 8.16 -43.70 -31.19
CA SER A 6 9.29 -44.34 -31.92
C SER A 6 10.13 -45.17 -30.95
N GLY A 7 10.08 -46.59 -31.05
CA GLY A 7 10.95 -47.79 -31.01
C GLY A 7 12.00 -47.70 -29.88
N SER A 8 11.59 -48.53 -28.75
CA SER A 8 12.49 -49.51 -28.08
C SER A 8 12.11 -49.64 -26.60
N ALA A 9 10.63 -49.51 -26.24
CA ALA A 9 10.09 -50.11 -24.99
C ALA A 9 8.58 -50.27 -25.13
N ARG A 10 7.95 -51.48 -25.32
CA ARG A 10 6.53 -51.84 -25.54
C ARG A 10 5.60 -51.09 -24.59
N LEU A 11 5.15 -49.68 -25.01
CA LEU A 11 4.16 -48.95 -24.19
C LEU A 11 2.75 -49.50 -24.47
N GLU A 12 2.09 -50.13 -23.45
CA GLU A 12 0.72 -50.68 -23.60
C GLU A 12 -0.31 -49.55 -23.74
N PRO A 13 -1.36 -49.64 -24.51
CA PRO A 13 -2.39 -48.63 -24.76
C PRO A 13 -2.95 -48.05 -23.45
N GLU A 14 -2.94 -48.76 -22.39
CA GLU A 14 -3.45 -48.25 -21.08
C GLU A 14 -2.52 -47.19 -20.50
N HIS A 15 -1.21 -47.21 -20.84
CA HIS A 15 -0.26 -46.18 -20.37
C HIS A 15 -0.46 -44.86 -21.11
N LEU A 16 -0.81 -44.97 -22.31
CA LEU A 16 -1.04 -43.73 -23.09
C LEU A 16 -2.37 -43.08 -22.70
N SER A 17 -3.35 -44.00 -22.39
CA SER A 17 -4.64 -43.45 -21.92
C SER A 17 -4.49 -42.74 -20.57
N LEU A 18 -3.65 -43.26 -19.70
CA LEU A 18 -3.39 -42.63 -18.38
C LEU A 18 -2.62 -41.31 -18.56
N LEU A 19 -1.64 -41.33 -19.46
CA LEU A 19 -0.87 -40.11 -19.71
C LEU A 19 -1.77 -38.99 -20.25
N ASN A 20 -2.77 -39.34 -21.02
CA ASN A 20 -3.61 -38.28 -21.63
C ASN A 20 -4.65 -37.78 -20.63
N MET A 21 -4.95 -38.58 -19.57
CA MET A 21 -5.96 -38.14 -18.59
C MET A 21 -5.34 -37.19 -17.57
N LEU A 22 -3.96 -37.00 -17.68
CA LEU A 22 -3.33 -36.15 -16.63
C LEU A 22 -3.46 -34.67 -17.01
N PRO A 23 -3.95 -33.90 -16.02
CA PRO A 23 -4.26 -32.48 -16.24
C PRO A 23 -2.98 -31.62 -16.26
N CYS A 24 -1.80 -32.24 -16.09
CA CYS A 24 -0.54 -31.48 -16.08
C CYS A 24 0.37 -31.98 -17.20
N MET A 25 1.41 -31.04 -17.49
CA MET A 25 2.32 -31.51 -18.57
C MET A 25 3.13 -32.73 -18.09
N ALA A 26 3.09 -33.69 -18.96
CA ALA A 26 3.75 -34.92 -18.48
C ALA A 26 4.33 -35.68 -19.67
N TRP A 27 5.48 -36.55 -19.26
CA TRP A 27 6.12 -37.41 -20.27
C TRP A 27 6.09 -38.87 -19.79
N LEU A 28 6.24 -39.72 -20.86
CA LEU A 28 6.56 -41.10 -20.46
C LEU A 28 7.97 -41.46 -20.93
N LEU A 29 8.64 -42.18 -20.00
CA LEU A 29 10.05 -42.50 -20.32
C LEU A 29 10.21 -44.02 -20.32
N ASP A 30 11.29 -44.49 -21.18
CA ASP A 30 11.56 -45.94 -21.11
C ASP A 30 12.66 -46.21 -20.08
N SER A 31 13.04 -47.50 -19.93
CA SER A 31 13.93 -47.94 -18.83
C SER A 31 15.33 -47.34 -18.98
N GLN A 32 15.56 -46.75 -20.16
CA GLN A 32 16.89 -46.11 -20.33
C GLN A 32 16.79 -44.59 -20.21
N GLY A 33 15.49 -44.12 -19.96
CA GLY A 33 15.34 -42.67 -19.63
C GLY A 33 15.08 -41.84 -20.88
N HIS A 34 14.72 -42.54 -21.97
CA HIS A 34 14.37 -41.79 -23.19
C HIS A 34 12.87 -41.44 -23.22
N ILE A 35 12.63 -40.25 -23.78
CA ILE A 35 11.23 -39.75 -23.79
C ILE A 35 10.46 -40.46 -24.91
N GLN A 36 9.38 -41.18 -24.50
CA GLN A 36 8.71 -42.01 -25.52
C GLN A 36 7.35 -41.42 -25.90
N ALA A 37 6.79 -40.68 -24.92
CA ALA A 37 5.48 -40.08 -25.29
C ALA A 37 5.23 -38.85 -24.41
N VAL A 38 4.44 -37.83 -24.98
CA VAL A 38 4.08 -36.62 -24.19
C VAL A 38 2.56 -36.44 -24.27
N ASN A 39 1.99 -35.83 -23.26
CA ASN A 39 0.51 -35.73 -23.22
C ASN A 39 0.05 -34.42 -23.87
N PRO A 40 -1.17 -34.23 -24.30
CA PRO A 40 -1.69 -33.07 -25.03
C PRO A 40 -1.39 -31.75 -24.31
N ALA A 41 -1.47 -31.78 -22.90
CA ALA A 41 -1.16 -30.54 -22.14
C ALA A 41 0.26 -30.05 -22.45
N PHE A 42 1.15 -30.86 -22.70
CA PHE A 42 2.54 -30.46 -23.05
C PHE A 42 2.60 -30.00 -24.50
N VAL A 43 1.92 -30.68 -25.38
CA VAL A 43 1.94 -30.32 -26.82
C VAL A 43 1.30 -28.94 -27.01
N ASP A 44 0.30 -28.71 -26.26
CA ASP A 44 -0.32 -27.38 -26.33
C ASP A 44 0.63 -26.27 -25.86
N ALA A 45 1.41 -26.66 -24.87
CA ALA A 45 2.26 -25.59 -24.25
C ALA A 45 3.55 -25.41 -25.05
N PHE A 46 3.93 -26.48 -25.78
CA PHE A 46 5.19 -26.33 -26.52
C PHE A 46 5.09 -27.12 -27.83
N PRO A 47 4.35 -26.70 -28.83
CA PRO A 47 4.03 -27.50 -30.03
C PRO A 47 5.24 -27.63 -30.96
N GLU A 48 6.24 -26.73 -30.90
CA GLU A 48 7.35 -26.73 -31.87
C GLU A 48 8.57 -27.47 -31.33
N SER A 49 8.59 -27.84 -29.93
CA SER A 49 9.74 -28.50 -29.27
C SER A 49 9.50 -30.02 -29.19
N VAL A 50 8.25 -30.46 -29.68
CA VAL A 50 7.84 -31.86 -29.41
C VAL A 50 8.55 -32.79 -30.39
N PRO A 51 8.77 -32.47 -31.72
CA PRO A 51 9.41 -33.46 -32.62
C PRO A 51 10.90 -33.63 -32.30
N GLY A 52 11.57 -32.67 -31.63
CA GLY A 52 13.03 -32.71 -31.34
C GLY A 52 13.31 -33.30 -29.95
N LEU A 53 12.22 -33.66 -29.23
CA LEU A 53 12.42 -34.10 -27.83
C LEU A 53 12.10 -35.60 -27.72
N LEU A 54 11.31 -36.12 -28.73
CA LEU A 54 10.92 -37.53 -28.63
C LEU A 54 12.13 -38.43 -28.93
N ASN A 55 12.49 -39.31 -28.04
CA ASN A 55 13.59 -40.31 -28.06
C ASN A 55 14.91 -39.70 -27.60
N GLN A 56 14.85 -38.49 -27.15
CA GLN A 56 16.05 -37.90 -26.52
C GLN A 56 16.14 -38.29 -25.05
N PRO A 57 17.43 -38.47 -24.62
CA PRO A 57 17.54 -38.80 -23.19
C PRO A 57 17.18 -37.59 -22.29
N LEU A 58 16.31 -37.93 -21.34
CA LEU A 58 15.90 -36.85 -20.41
C LEU A 58 17.11 -36.19 -19.74
N ALA A 59 18.22 -36.89 -19.68
CA ALA A 59 19.47 -36.36 -19.08
C ALA A 59 20.03 -35.20 -19.91
N ALA A 60 19.76 -35.16 -21.11
CA ALA A 60 20.27 -34.07 -21.98
C ALA A 60 19.59 -32.73 -21.65
N LEU A 61 18.56 -32.80 -20.92
CA LEU A 61 17.83 -31.54 -20.63
C LEU A 61 18.04 -31.12 -19.18
N LEU A 62 19.11 -31.69 -18.50
CA LEU A 62 19.35 -31.37 -17.07
C LEU A 62 20.29 -30.18 -16.95
N THR A 63 20.06 -29.15 -15.94
CA THR A 63 20.94 -27.96 -15.75
C THR A 63 22.09 -28.32 -14.80
N THR A 64 23.48 -27.68 -14.94
CA THR A 64 24.78 -27.98 -14.28
C THR A 64 24.90 -27.22 -12.96
N ASP A 65 23.80 -26.46 -12.36
CA ASP A 65 24.00 -25.75 -11.08
C ASP A 65 23.11 -26.37 -9.99
N ARG A 66 23.25 -27.50 -9.53
CA ARG A 66 23.09 -28.52 -8.47
C ARG A 66 21.76 -28.39 -7.77
N LEU A 67 21.03 -29.83 -7.47
CA LEU A 67 20.86 -30.39 -6.10
C LEU A 67 20.88 -31.92 -6.18
N ASP A 68 22.01 -32.67 -6.17
CA ASP A 68 22.38 -33.87 -5.36
C ASP A 68 21.71 -35.12 -5.94
N SER A 69 22.24 -35.64 -7.16
CA SER A 69 22.76 -36.97 -7.54
C SER A 69 22.25 -37.34 -8.94
N ALA A 70 22.14 -36.56 -10.00
CA ALA A 70 22.13 -37.51 -11.15
C ALA A 70 23.35 -37.26 -12.04
N PRO A 71 24.44 -38.01 -11.89
CA PRO A 71 25.72 -37.98 -12.60
C PRO A 71 25.51 -37.90 -14.14
N SER A 72 25.91 -36.96 -14.79
CA SER A 72 26.11 -37.04 -16.26
C SER A 72 26.05 -38.48 -16.76
N GLY A 73 24.79 -39.08 -16.90
CA GLY A 73 24.57 -40.48 -17.35
C GLY A 73 23.39 -41.11 -16.61
N TRP A 74 22.37 -40.33 -16.10
CA TRP A 74 21.23 -40.80 -15.28
C TRP A 74 20.24 -41.58 -16.17
N THR A 75 19.97 -43.04 -15.70
CA THR A 75 18.87 -43.80 -16.35
C THR A 75 17.89 -44.31 -15.28
N PRO A 76 16.65 -44.22 -15.41
CA PRO A 76 15.55 -44.60 -14.52
C PRO A 76 15.71 -46.04 -13.99
N GLY A 77 16.58 -47.02 -14.55
CA GLY A 77 16.82 -48.42 -14.13
C GLY A 77 17.80 -48.50 -12.95
N SER A 78 18.45 -47.49 -12.51
CA SER A 78 19.51 -47.48 -11.48
C SER A 78 18.97 -46.92 -10.16
N TYR A 79 17.46 -46.79 -10.04
CA TYR A 79 16.97 -46.18 -8.78
C TYR A 79 15.79 -46.98 -8.25
N ASN A 80 15.74 -47.35 -6.91
CA ASN A 80 14.91 -48.31 -6.15
C ASN A 80 13.47 -47.82 -6.01
N GLY A 81 12.84 -47.00 -7.14
CA GLY A 81 11.37 -46.88 -7.01
C GLY A 81 10.97 -45.62 -6.23
N THR A 82 11.92 -44.62 -5.79
CA THR A 82 11.57 -43.35 -5.11
C THR A 82 11.48 -42.23 -6.16
N PRO A 83 10.29 -41.55 -6.17
CA PRO A 83 10.10 -40.43 -7.10
C PRO A 83 11.25 -39.40 -7.01
N LEU A 84 11.79 -39.17 -8.23
CA LEU A 84 12.93 -38.25 -8.33
C LEU A 84 12.47 -36.87 -8.85
N GLN A 85 13.05 -35.88 -8.15
CA GLN A 85 12.74 -34.51 -8.61
C GLN A 85 13.92 -33.95 -9.42
N LEU A 86 13.52 -33.57 -10.66
CA LEU A 86 14.61 -33.06 -11.51
C LEU A 86 14.28 -31.65 -12.02
N GLN A 87 15.48 -30.91 -12.21
CA GLN A 87 15.28 -29.60 -12.87
C GLN A 87 15.74 -29.67 -14.34
N LEU A 88 14.76 -29.31 -15.17
CA LEU A 88 15.09 -29.51 -16.58
C LEU A 88 15.14 -28.16 -17.31
N LEU A 89 16.13 -28.12 -18.32
CA LEU A 89 16.22 -26.90 -19.14
C LEU A 89 15.64 -27.21 -20.54
N LEU A 90 14.42 -26.63 -20.74
CA LEU A 90 13.81 -26.92 -22.05
C LEU A 90 14.02 -25.75 -23.02
N PRO A 91 14.52 -26.04 -24.13
CA PRO A 91 14.74 -24.97 -25.12
C PRO A 91 13.42 -24.50 -25.75
N VAL A 92 13.09 -23.14 -25.60
CA VAL A 92 11.82 -22.61 -26.14
C VAL A 92 12.14 -21.85 -27.44
N ASP A 93 11.89 -22.20 -28.64
CA ASP A 93 11.92 -21.67 -30.01
C ASP A 93 12.66 -20.33 -30.07
N ASN A 94 13.76 -20.27 -31.03
CA ASN A 94 14.50 -19.41 -31.97
C ASN A 94 15.02 -18.15 -31.29
N GLU A 95 15.32 -18.16 -29.90
CA GLU A 95 16.13 -17.11 -29.25
C GLU A 95 16.92 -17.73 -28.10
N SER A 96 18.08 -18.36 -28.19
CA SER A 96 19.05 -18.74 -27.13
C SER A 96 18.39 -18.79 -25.76
N ALA A 97 16.98 -18.96 -25.64
CA ALA A 97 16.40 -18.85 -24.27
C ALA A 97 15.81 -20.21 -23.88
N SER A 98 16.39 -20.93 -22.77
CA SER A 98 15.93 -22.20 -22.17
C SER A 98 15.13 -21.93 -20.89
N ILE A 99 14.00 -22.68 -20.82
CA ILE A 99 13.21 -22.52 -19.58
C ILE A 99 13.54 -23.68 -18.62
N VAL A 100 13.73 -23.29 -17.33
CA VAL A 100 14.04 -24.34 -16.33
C VAL A 100 12.72 -24.85 -15.73
N LEU A 101 12.50 -26.13 -15.93
CA LEU A 101 11.30 -26.75 -15.35
C LEU A 101 11.67 -27.79 -14.30
N GLU A 102 10.69 -27.88 -13.24
CA GLU A 102 10.93 -28.98 -12.27
C GLU A 102 10.06 -30.19 -12.65
N ALA A 103 10.79 -31.28 -12.68
CA ALA A 103 10.02 -32.49 -13.04
C ALA A 103 10.13 -33.56 -11.95
N GLN A 104 8.96 -34.11 -11.70
CA GLN A 104 8.99 -35.28 -10.80
C GLN A 104 8.85 -36.56 -11.64
N VAL A 105 9.87 -37.49 -11.38
CA VAL A 105 9.85 -38.70 -12.21
C VAL A 105 9.59 -39.91 -11.32
N THR A 106 8.61 -40.67 -11.77
CA THR A 106 8.27 -41.84 -10.92
C THR A 106 7.98 -43.04 -11.83
N CYS A 107 8.25 -44.21 -11.25
CA CYS A 107 7.95 -45.43 -12.05
C CYS A 107 6.44 -45.73 -11.95
N LEU A 108 5.91 -45.96 -13.02
CA LEU A 108 4.46 -46.23 -13.01
C LEU A 108 4.16 -47.56 -12.30
N PRO A 109 3.26 -47.52 -11.36
CA PRO A 109 2.95 -48.67 -10.50
C PRO A 109 2.49 -49.89 -11.34
N GLY A 110 3.20 -51.12 -11.21
CA GLY A 110 2.84 -52.37 -11.93
C GLY A 110 3.74 -52.60 -13.15
N THR A 111 4.70 -51.59 -13.35
CA THR A 111 5.69 -51.77 -14.44
C THR A 111 7.09 -51.49 -13.89
N THR A 112 8.17 -52.20 -14.53
CA THR A 112 9.54 -51.94 -14.03
C THR A 112 10.36 -51.22 -15.10
N ASP A 113 9.55 -50.90 -16.19
CA ASP A 113 10.44 -50.38 -17.25
C ASP A 113 9.83 -49.11 -17.87
N VAL A 114 8.63 -48.57 -17.26
CA VAL A 114 8.07 -47.33 -17.83
C VAL A 114 7.96 -46.29 -16.70
N TRP A 115 8.34 -45.09 -17.09
CA TRP A 115 8.43 -44.07 -16.03
C TRP A 115 7.67 -42.81 -16.48
N LEU A 116 7.02 -42.22 -15.42
CA LEU A 116 6.25 -41.00 -15.71
C LEU A 116 6.94 -39.77 -15.11
N ALA A 117 7.15 -38.84 -16.07
CA ALA A 117 7.67 -37.54 -15.58
C ALA A 117 6.59 -36.47 -15.65
N THR A 118 6.25 -35.95 -14.47
CA THR A 118 5.27 -34.84 -14.45
C THR A 118 6.00 -33.50 -14.22
N LEU A 119 5.68 -32.65 -15.15
CA LEU A 119 6.40 -31.35 -15.10
C LEU A 119 5.59 -30.31 -14.33
N ILE A 120 6.34 -29.69 -13.51
CA ILE A 120 5.73 -28.60 -12.71
C ILE A 120 6.29 -27.26 -13.21
N PRO A 121 5.54 -26.52 -14.02
CA PRO A 121 6.13 -25.26 -14.49
C PRO A 121 6.71 -24.43 -13.33
N ASP A 122 8.04 -24.23 -13.15
CA ASP A 122 8.80 -23.30 -12.29
C ASP A 122 7.90 -22.20 -11.72
N ALA A 123 7.47 -22.22 -10.30
CA ALA A 123 7.24 -21.08 -9.39
C ALA A 123 7.73 -19.76 -10.01
N ARG A 124 8.55 -19.86 -11.24
CA ARG A 124 9.08 -18.61 -11.83
C ARG A 124 8.03 -17.90 -12.69
N ARG A 125 6.95 -18.69 -13.33
CA ARG A 125 5.85 -17.98 -14.03
C ARG A 125 4.86 -17.37 -13.04
N GLY A 126 4.64 -18.23 -11.79
CA GLY A 126 3.85 -17.65 -10.67
C GLY A 126 4.63 -16.55 -9.93
N GLN A 127 6.04 -16.70 -9.81
CA GLN A 127 6.90 -15.67 -9.16
C GLN A 127 7.13 -14.49 -10.12
N LEU A 128 7.25 -14.78 -11.45
CA LEU A 128 7.43 -13.69 -12.43
C LEU A 128 6.11 -12.93 -12.59
N LYS A 129 4.90 -13.76 -12.57
CA LYS A 129 3.58 -13.08 -12.53
C LYS A 129 3.38 -12.34 -11.19
N LEU A 130 3.85 -12.98 -10.06
CA LEU A 130 3.76 -12.30 -8.73
C LEU A 130 4.76 -11.14 -8.66
N GLN A 131 5.96 -11.30 -9.27
CA GLN A 131 6.96 -10.20 -9.28
C GLN A 131 6.49 -9.09 -10.23
N GLN A 132 5.87 -9.51 -11.45
CA GLN A 132 5.32 -8.48 -12.35
C GLN A 132 4.13 -7.79 -11.69
N ASP A 133 3.25 -8.58 -10.89
CA ASP A 133 2.13 -7.97 -10.15
C ASP A 133 2.65 -7.13 -8.96
N SER A 134 3.79 -7.59 -8.38
CA SER A 134 4.34 -6.83 -7.24
C SER A 134 5.02 -5.55 -7.74
N HIS A 135 5.69 -5.66 -8.88
CA HIS A 135 6.34 -4.44 -9.43
C HIS A 135 5.28 -3.45 -9.92
N ALA A 136 4.21 -3.98 -10.54
CA ALA A 136 3.12 -3.08 -10.98
C ALA A 136 2.43 -2.42 -9.77
N LEU A 137 2.29 -3.15 -8.66
CA LEU A 137 1.67 -2.60 -7.44
C LEU A 137 2.59 -1.58 -6.76
N GLU A 138 3.86 -1.85 -6.82
CA GLU A 138 4.80 -0.88 -6.17
C GLU A 138 4.82 0.44 -6.95
N THR A 139 4.85 0.20 -8.32
CA THR A 139 4.86 1.43 -9.13
C THR A 139 3.55 2.19 -8.96
N LEU A 140 2.38 1.51 -8.87
CA LEU A 140 1.09 2.19 -8.64
C LEU A 140 1.05 2.84 -7.25
N ASN A 141 1.63 2.18 -6.24
CA ASN A 141 1.69 2.78 -4.88
C ASN A 141 2.61 4.00 -4.84
N ARG A 142 3.70 3.90 -5.46
CA ARG A 142 4.63 5.06 -5.47
C ARG A 142 3.95 6.27 -6.13
N ILE A 143 3.20 5.96 -7.24
CA ILE A 143 2.59 7.12 -7.93
C ILE A 143 1.43 7.66 -7.07
N GLN A 144 0.71 6.76 -6.39
CA GLN A 144 -0.35 7.22 -5.49
C GLN A 144 0.20 8.17 -4.41
N HIS A 145 1.34 7.87 -3.94
CA HIS A 145 1.91 8.76 -2.91
C HIS A 145 2.32 10.11 -3.52
N THR A 146 2.83 10.00 -4.72
CA THR A 146 3.21 11.28 -5.35
C THR A 146 1.97 12.11 -5.67
N ILE A 147 0.85 11.39 -6.02
CA ILE A 147 -0.38 12.13 -6.38
C ILE A 147 -1.02 12.70 -5.11
N SER A 148 -0.91 12.05 -3.97
CA SER A 148 -1.55 12.53 -2.72
C SER A 148 -0.70 13.63 -2.08
N ALA A 149 0.58 13.67 -2.43
CA ALA A 149 1.42 14.61 -1.66
C ALA A 149 1.71 15.86 -2.49
N GLU A 150 1.51 15.68 -3.76
CA GLU A 150 1.95 16.80 -4.63
C GLU A 150 0.73 17.59 -5.10
N LEU A 151 0.75 18.83 -4.89
CA LEU A 151 -0.45 19.63 -5.22
C LEU A 151 -0.24 20.38 -6.52
N ASP A 152 1.23 19.97 -7.16
CA ASP A 152 1.49 20.61 -8.47
C ASP A 152 1.09 19.65 -9.60
N LEU A 153 0.19 20.23 -10.44
CA LEU A 153 -0.52 19.39 -11.42
C LEU A 153 0.43 18.92 -12.53
N GLU A 154 1.34 19.65 -13.01
CA GLU A 154 2.32 19.25 -14.03
C GLU A 154 3.24 18.13 -13.53
N LYS A 155 3.62 18.22 -12.36
CA LYS A 155 4.51 17.18 -11.77
C LYS A 155 3.74 15.87 -11.55
N VAL A 156 2.46 16.01 -11.38
CA VAL A 156 1.63 14.81 -11.11
C VAL A 156 1.31 14.11 -12.43
N VAL A 157 1.12 14.78 -13.51
CA VAL A 157 0.74 14.18 -14.81
C VAL A 157 1.99 13.59 -15.48
N GLN A 158 3.15 14.25 -15.36
CA GLN A 158 4.41 13.65 -15.85
C GLN A 158 4.75 12.36 -15.11
N ALA A 159 4.52 12.34 -13.85
CA ALA A 159 4.81 11.11 -13.08
C ALA A 159 3.86 9.97 -13.47
N VAL A 160 2.64 10.29 -13.84
CA VAL A 160 1.64 9.26 -14.21
C VAL A 160 1.95 8.76 -15.64
N THR A 161 2.40 9.65 -16.56
CA THR A 161 2.79 9.24 -17.92
C THR A 161 4.02 8.33 -17.91
N ASP A 162 5.01 8.62 -17.06
CA ASP A 162 6.20 7.75 -16.92
C ASP A 162 5.82 6.39 -16.33
N ALA A 163 4.91 6.45 -15.46
CA ALA A 163 4.52 5.16 -14.83
C ALA A 163 3.70 4.31 -15.82
N GLY A 164 2.89 4.97 -16.64
CA GLY A 164 2.11 4.27 -17.68
C GLY A 164 3.02 3.55 -18.69
N VAL A 165 4.21 4.20 -19.06
CA VAL A 165 5.16 3.54 -19.99
C VAL A 165 5.79 2.32 -19.31
N GLU A 166 6.06 2.51 -18.05
CA GLU A 166 6.72 1.41 -17.32
C GLU A 166 5.75 0.25 -17.08
N LEU A 167 4.49 0.44 -16.84
CA LEU A 167 3.59 -0.63 -16.37
C LEU A 167 2.96 -1.34 -17.57
N THR A 168 2.89 -0.62 -18.70
CA THR A 168 2.21 -1.23 -19.84
C THR A 168 3.23 -1.84 -20.80
N GLY A 169 4.56 -1.61 -20.54
CA GLY A 169 5.63 -2.15 -21.40
C GLY A 169 5.81 -1.31 -22.67
N ALA A 170 5.19 -0.18 -22.65
CA ALA A 170 5.29 0.71 -23.83
C ALA A 170 6.70 1.31 -23.95
N GLN A 171 7.07 1.47 -25.18
CA GLN A 171 8.37 2.17 -25.39
C GLN A 171 8.19 3.68 -25.37
N PHE A 172 6.98 4.05 -25.74
CA PHE A 172 6.71 5.51 -25.72
C PHE A 172 5.33 5.76 -25.09
N GLY A 173 5.24 6.96 -24.36
CA GLY A 173 3.95 7.35 -23.74
C GLY A 173 3.75 8.86 -23.86
N ALA A 174 2.45 9.15 -24.07
CA ALA A 174 2.19 10.61 -24.14
C ALA A 174 0.78 10.90 -23.62
N PHE A 175 0.77 12.09 -22.99
CA PHE A 175 -0.59 12.54 -22.59
C PHE A 175 -0.95 13.80 -23.39
N PHE A 176 -2.13 13.59 -24.03
CA PHE A 176 -2.64 14.76 -24.77
C PHE A 176 -3.96 15.25 -24.16
N TYR A 177 -3.99 16.42 -24.20
CA TYR A 177 -5.29 16.92 -23.70
C TYR A 177 -5.80 18.01 -24.62
N THR A 178 -7.19 18.16 -24.56
CA THR A 178 -7.74 19.20 -25.46
C THR A 178 -8.07 20.46 -24.65
N ILE A 179 -7.72 21.60 -25.16
CA ILE A 179 -8.05 22.83 -24.40
C ILE A 179 -9.31 23.45 -25.02
N ASN A 180 -10.13 22.46 -26.19
CA ASN A 180 -11.42 23.00 -26.68
C ASN A 180 -11.98 22.07 -27.77
N SER A 181 -12.98 21.28 -27.58
CA SER A 181 -13.75 20.10 -28.03
C SER A 181 -14.36 20.34 -29.41
N HIS A 182 -13.61 20.65 -30.57
CA HIS A 182 -14.27 20.55 -31.90
C HIS A 182 -13.47 19.59 -32.79
N GLN A 183 -14.16 18.65 -33.73
CA GLN A 183 -13.71 17.60 -34.66
C GLN A 183 -12.77 18.17 -35.72
N GLY A 184 -11.38 17.96 -35.56
CA GLY A 184 -10.35 18.37 -36.56
C GLY A 184 -9.30 19.30 -35.93
N GLU A 185 -9.26 19.58 -34.39
CA GLU A 185 -8.30 20.53 -33.78
C GLU A 185 -7.09 19.76 -33.23
N PRO A 186 -5.90 20.50 -33.34
CA PRO A 186 -4.64 19.80 -33.03
C PRO A 186 -4.53 19.44 -31.54
N LEU A 187 -4.37 18.24 -31.13
CA LEU A 187 -4.08 17.75 -29.77
C LEU A 187 -2.70 18.25 -29.29
N THR A 188 -2.82 18.82 -27.80
CA THR A 188 -1.54 19.35 -27.27
C THR A 188 -0.83 18.27 -26.43
N LEU A 189 0.32 18.20 -26.82
CA LEU A 189 1.14 17.25 -26.04
C LEU A 189 1.54 17.87 -24.69
N TYR A 190 1.08 17.27 -23.55
CA TYR A 190 1.30 17.80 -22.17
C TYR A 190 2.51 17.11 -21.53
N THR A 191 2.58 15.81 -21.83
CA THR A 191 3.81 15.17 -21.34
C THR A 191 4.23 14.07 -22.32
N LEU A 192 5.54 13.70 -22.43
CA LEU A 192 6.06 12.62 -23.30
C LEU A 192 7.10 11.80 -22.55
N SER A 193 7.03 10.52 -22.66
CA SER A 193 8.01 9.64 -21.99
C SER A 193 8.58 8.66 -23.03
N GLY A 194 9.96 8.38 -23.07
CA GLY A 194 10.55 7.32 -23.93
C GLY A 194 11.03 7.90 -25.27
N ALA A 195 10.92 9.36 -25.41
CA ALA A 195 11.51 10.10 -26.54
C ALA A 195 11.56 11.60 -26.20
N PRO A 196 12.61 12.21 -26.75
CA PRO A 196 12.68 13.65 -26.46
C PRO A 196 11.57 14.43 -27.19
N ARG A 197 11.10 15.40 -26.46
CA ARG A 197 9.97 16.21 -27.01
C ARG A 197 10.28 16.76 -28.39
N GLU A 198 11.61 16.95 -28.82
CA GLU A 198 12.08 17.51 -30.10
C GLU A 198 11.80 16.53 -31.25
N ALA A 199 11.65 15.16 -30.92
CA ALA A 199 11.35 14.12 -31.91
C ALA A 199 9.95 14.31 -32.52
N PHE A 200 9.07 15.26 -31.89
CA PHE A 200 7.70 15.49 -32.39
C PHE A 200 7.55 16.95 -32.83
N ALA A 201 8.69 17.76 -32.70
CA ALA A 201 8.67 19.22 -32.92
C ALA A 201 8.59 19.51 -34.42
N HIS A 202 8.96 18.39 -35.37
CA HIS A 202 9.03 18.67 -36.82
C HIS A 202 7.83 18.05 -37.54
N TYR A 203 6.78 17.50 -36.67
CA TYR A 203 5.57 16.92 -37.27
C TYR A 203 4.36 17.79 -36.88
N PRO A 204 3.38 17.97 -37.71
CA PRO A 204 2.17 18.72 -37.29
C PRO A 204 1.45 18.02 -36.13
N LEU A 205 0.87 18.86 -35.14
CA LEU A 205 0.12 18.31 -33.98
C LEU A 205 -0.94 17.30 -34.46
N PRO A 206 -0.96 16.14 -33.80
CA PRO A 206 -1.86 15.07 -34.23
C PRO A 206 -3.34 15.48 -34.16
N ARG A 207 -4.10 15.10 -35.26
CA ARG A 207 -5.56 15.39 -35.28
C ARG A 207 -6.34 14.12 -34.93
N MET A 208 -7.59 14.39 -34.53
CA MET A 208 -8.43 13.23 -34.13
C MET A 208 -8.71 12.34 -35.34
N THR A 209 -7.73 11.58 -35.76
CA THR A 209 -7.87 10.67 -36.92
C THR A 209 -8.81 9.50 -36.56
N GLN A 210 -9.19 8.77 -37.51
CA GLN A 210 -10.13 7.65 -37.28
C GLN A 210 -9.58 6.67 -36.23
N VAL A 211 -8.26 6.81 -36.02
CA VAL A 211 -7.66 5.91 -35.00
C VAL A 211 -7.58 6.63 -33.65
N PHE A 212 -7.53 8.06 -33.53
CA PHE A 212 -7.36 8.85 -32.28
C PHE A 212 -8.73 9.27 -31.74
N GLY A 213 -9.71 9.28 -32.58
CA GLY A 213 -11.01 9.94 -32.33
C GLY A 213 -11.81 9.22 -31.22
N PRO A 214 -11.87 7.99 -31.26
CA PRO A 214 -12.72 7.32 -30.26
C PRO A 214 -12.18 7.53 -28.84
N THR A 215 -10.94 7.77 -28.42
CA THR A 215 -10.39 7.97 -27.06
C THR A 215 -10.76 9.36 -26.54
N PHE A 216 -10.88 10.24 -27.31
CA PHE A 216 -11.15 11.61 -26.82
C PHE A 216 -12.67 11.87 -26.82
N ARG A 217 -13.43 10.84 -27.53
CA ARG A 217 -14.91 10.98 -27.45
C ARG A 217 -15.46 9.99 -26.42
N ASN A 218 -14.45 9.51 -25.61
CA ASN A 218 -14.77 8.52 -24.55
C ASN A 218 -15.64 7.39 -25.09
N GLU A 219 -15.48 6.88 -26.30
CA GLU A 219 -16.31 5.83 -26.92
C GLU A 219 -15.72 4.44 -26.64
N ARG A 220 -14.34 4.37 -26.57
CA ARG A 220 -13.74 3.07 -26.19
C ARG A 220 -12.22 3.21 -26.10
N VAL A 221 -11.62 2.25 -25.32
CA VAL A 221 -10.15 2.13 -25.32
C VAL A 221 -9.69 1.50 -26.65
N VAL A 222 -8.69 2.16 -27.29
CA VAL A 222 -8.23 1.62 -28.59
C VAL A 222 -6.95 0.80 -28.37
N ARG A 223 -7.10 -0.53 -28.68
CA ARG A 223 -5.92 -1.41 -28.57
C ARG A 223 -5.70 -2.15 -29.89
N SER A 224 -4.51 -1.97 -30.39
CA SER A 224 -4.24 -2.59 -31.70
C SER A 224 -2.87 -3.31 -31.64
N ASP A 225 -2.90 -4.69 -32.10
CA ASP A 225 -1.65 -5.48 -32.05
C ASP A 225 -0.62 -4.96 -33.06
N ASP A 226 -1.13 -4.60 -34.22
CA ASP A 226 -0.29 -3.93 -35.23
C ASP A 226 -1.13 -2.84 -35.94
N ILE A 227 -0.73 -1.65 -35.62
CA ILE A 227 -1.59 -0.52 -36.01
C ILE A 227 -1.54 -0.35 -37.53
N THR A 228 -0.47 -0.86 -38.26
CA THR A 228 -0.39 -0.74 -39.73
C THR A 228 -1.35 -1.71 -40.40
N GLN A 229 -1.81 -2.69 -39.67
CA GLN A 229 -2.80 -3.63 -40.25
C GLN A 229 -4.22 -3.27 -39.81
N ASP A 230 -4.38 -2.22 -39.00
CA ASP A 230 -5.72 -1.76 -38.54
C ASP A 230 -6.44 -1.03 -39.68
N ALA A 231 -7.69 -1.48 -39.88
CA ALA A 231 -8.46 -0.97 -41.05
C ALA A 231 -8.55 0.56 -41.03
N ARG A 232 -8.38 1.07 -39.82
CA ARG A 232 -8.55 2.54 -39.70
C ARG A 232 -7.23 3.28 -39.94
N TYR A 233 -6.18 2.48 -40.05
CA TYR A 233 -4.82 3.06 -40.08
C TYR A 233 -4.46 3.45 -41.52
N ALA A 234 -3.82 4.69 -41.87
CA ALA A 234 -3.20 5.24 -43.09
C ALA A 234 -4.28 5.76 -44.05
N ARG A 235 -5.46 6.27 -43.45
CA ARG A 235 -6.56 6.69 -44.36
C ARG A 235 -6.70 8.22 -44.33
N ASN A 236 -5.70 8.84 -43.43
CA ASN A 236 -5.93 10.30 -43.34
C ASN A 236 -4.71 11.04 -43.90
N ALA A 237 -4.84 12.11 -44.84
CA ALA A 237 -3.78 13.04 -45.29
C ALA A 237 -3.13 13.77 -44.11
N PRO A 238 -1.85 14.16 -44.29
CA PRO A 238 -0.93 14.15 -45.46
C PRO A 238 -0.08 12.87 -45.49
N TYR A 239 -0.33 12.13 -44.40
CA TYR A 239 0.56 10.93 -44.41
C TYR A 239 -0.31 9.67 -44.34
N HIS A 240 -0.39 8.85 -45.38
CA HIS A 240 -1.17 7.61 -45.56
C HIS A 240 -0.38 6.41 -45.02
N GLY A 241 -0.08 6.67 -43.69
CA GLY A 241 0.75 5.72 -42.92
C GLY A 241 1.75 6.47 -42.04
N MET A 242 2.69 5.87 -41.45
CA MET A 242 3.57 6.54 -40.48
C MET A 242 4.60 7.41 -41.24
N PRO A 243 4.66 8.72 -40.88
CA PRO A 243 5.59 9.61 -41.58
C PRO A 243 7.04 9.18 -41.41
N ALA A 244 7.91 9.42 -42.62
CA ALA A 244 9.34 9.04 -42.58
C ALA A 244 10.06 9.75 -41.43
N GLY A 245 10.70 8.93 -40.34
CA GLY A 245 11.49 9.57 -39.24
C GLY A 245 10.69 9.60 -37.93
N HIS A 246 9.26 9.12 -38.02
CA HIS A 246 8.39 9.06 -36.83
C HIS A 246 8.72 7.79 -36.02
N LEU A 247 8.35 7.89 -34.65
CA LEU A 247 8.70 6.72 -33.80
C LEU A 247 8.07 5.44 -34.35
N PRO A 248 8.80 4.35 -34.50
CA PRO A 248 8.31 3.11 -35.13
C PRO A 248 7.30 2.38 -34.22
N VAL A 249 5.97 2.82 -34.40
CA VAL A 249 4.93 2.26 -33.49
C VAL A 249 4.12 1.21 -34.27
N ARG A 250 4.23 0.03 -33.85
CA ARG A 250 3.44 -1.04 -34.48
C ARG A 250 2.37 -1.56 -33.50
N SER A 251 2.63 -1.64 -32.22
CA SER A 251 1.60 -1.95 -31.21
C SER A 251 1.11 -0.67 -30.52
N TYR A 252 -0.24 -0.57 -30.32
CA TYR A 252 -0.77 0.77 -29.96
C TYR A 252 -1.89 0.60 -28.93
N LEU A 253 -1.81 1.60 -27.81
CA LEU A 253 -2.86 1.60 -26.77
C LEU A 253 -3.19 3.04 -26.40
N ALA A 254 -4.53 3.27 -26.43
CA ALA A 254 -4.96 4.64 -26.07
C ALA A 254 -6.13 4.57 -25.10
N VAL A 255 -5.99 5.52 -23.94
CA VAL A 255 -7.02 5.45 -22.89
C VAL A 255 -7.44 6.88 -22.53
N PRO A 256 -8.84 7.02 -22.30
CA PRO A 256 -9.31 8.37 -21.95
C PRO A 256 -9.20 8.64 -20.45
N VAL A 257 -8.93 9.94 -20.15
CA VAL A 257 -8.97 10.37 -18.73
C VAL A 257 -10.24 11.19 -18.53
N VAL A 258 -11.11 10.57 -17.54
CA VAL A 258 -12.45 11.18 -17.46
C VAL A 258 -12.71 11.61 -16.01
N ALA A 259 -13.14 12.83 -15.92
CA ALA A 259 -13.51 13.33 -14.57
C ALA A 259 -14.83 12.72 -14.10
N SER A 260 -15.16 12.84 -12.75
CA SER A 260 -16.38 12.25 -12.17
C SER A 260 -17.65 12.79 -12.82
N ASN A 261 -17.48 13.91 -13.58
CA ASN A 261 -18.70 14.48 -14.22
C ASN A 261 -18.78 14.05 -15.69
N SER A 262 -18.03 13.05 -15.99
CA SER A 262 -18.08 12.37 -17.30
C SER A 262 -17.46 13.23 -18.41
N GLN A 263 -16.71 14.19 -17.96
CA GLN A 263 -15.99 15.03 -18.93
C GLN A 263 -14.57 14.45 -19.16
N VAL A 264 -14.19 14.36 -20.53
CA VAL A 264 -12.85 13.79 -20.83
C VAL A 264 -11.79 14.88 -20.63
N ILE A 265 -10.92 14.60 -19.66
CA ILE A 265 -9.84 15.57 -19.33
C ILE A 265 -8.72 15.48 -20.36
N GLY A 266 -8.57 14.33 -20.95
CA GLY A 266 -7.50 14.11 -21.94
C GLY A 266 -7.33 12.61 -22.20
N GLY A 267 -6.19 12.27 -23.03
CA GLY A 267 -6.02 10.83 -23.31
C GLY A 267 -4.54 10.42 -23.20
N PHE A 268 -4.43 9.22 -22.60
CA PHE A 268 -3.06 8.67 -22.59
C PHE A 268 -2.85 7.79 -23.81
N PHE A 269 -1.58 7.96 -24.44
CA PHE A 269 -1.28 7.16 -25.64
C PHE A 269 0.07 6.46 -25.45
N PHE A 270 -0.05 5.13 -25.75
CA PHE A 270 1.18 4.35 -25.53
C PHE A 270 1.51 3.58 -26.81
N GLY A 271 2.87 3.54 -27.16
CA GLY A 271 3.24 2.87 -28.42
C GLY A 271 4.52 2.04 -28.25
N HIS A 272 4.59 0.97 -29.24
CA HIS A 272 5.81 0.13 -29.24
C HIS A 272 6.15 -0.29 -30.66
N GLU A 273 7.45 -0.48 -30.96
CA GLU A 273 7.87 -0.77 -32.35
C GLU A 273 7.58 -2.22 -32.72
N ARG A 274 7.41 -3.18 -31.71
CA ARG A 274 7.07 -4.57 -32.00
C ARG A 274 5.56 -4.78 -31.90
N ALA A 275 4.96 -5.64 -32.88
CA ALA A 275 3.49 -5.85 -32.84
C ALA A 275 3.12 -6.80 -31.69
N GLY A 276 1.90 -6.56 -31.08
CA GLY A 276 1.25 -7.51 -30.13
C GLY A 276 1.79 -7.32 -28.71
N VAL A 277 2.33 -6.06 -28.39
CA VAL A 277 2.94 -5.83 -27.06
C VAL A 277 1.84 -5.58 -26.02
N PHE A 278 0.66 -4.95 -26.43
CA PHE A 278 -0.33 -4.59 -25.39
C PHE A 278 -1.45 -5.61 -25.39
N GLY A 279 -1.57 -6.33 -24.25
CA GLY A 279 -2.65 -7.30 -24.03
C GLY A 279 -3.71 -6.79 -23.04
N GLU A 280 -4.68 -7.51 -22.58
CA GLU A 280 -5.80 -7.10 -21.70
C GLU A 280 -5.28 -6.53 -20.38
N GLN A 281 -4.23 -7.06 -19.95
CA GLN A 281 -3.68 -6.58 -18.67
C GLN A 281 -3.08 -5.17 -18.82
N ALA A 282 -2.34 -4.84 -19.82
CA ALA A 282 -1.80 -3.48 -20.07
C ALA A 282 -2.94 -2.46 -20.23
N GLU A 283 -4.01 -2.88 -20.86
CA GLU A 283 -5.16 -1.95 -20.99
C GLU A 283 -5.77 -1.64 -19.62
N GLN A 284 -5.94 -2.69 -18.78
CA GLN A 284 -6.55 -2.46 -17.44
C GLN A 284 -5.68 -1.56 -16.58
N LEU A 285 -4.42 -1.73 -16.72
CA LEU A 285 -3.53 -0.89 -15.88
C LEU A 285 -3.54 0.56 -16.38
N ALA A 286 -3.57 0.72 -17.62
CA ALA A 286 -3.60 2.11 -18.16
C ALA A 286 -4.91 2.82 -17.81
N VAL A 287 -6.03 2.08 -17.82
CA VAL A 287 -7.32 2.71 -17.44
C VAL A 287 -7.29 3.08 -15.95
N SER A 288 -6.74 2.25 -15.12
CA SER A 288 -6.66 2.54 -13.67
C SER A 288 -5.77 3.77 -13.41
N LEU A 289 -4.74 3.85 -14.13
CA LEU A 289 -3.87 5.02 -13.93
C LEU A 289 -4.57 6.32 -14.39
N ALA A 290 -5.33 6.19 -15.47
CA ALA A 290 -6.08 7.38 -15.93
C ALA A 290 -7.12 7.82 -14.90
N ALA A 291 -7.75 6.93 -14.15
CA ALA A 291 -8.73 7.27 -13.10
C ALA A 291 -8.04 7.96 -11.92
N GLN A 292 -6.89 7.52 -11.60
CA GLN A 292 -6.16 8.14 -10.47
C GLN A 292 -5.69 9.55 -10.83
N ALA A 293 -5.29 9.65 -11.99
CA ALA A 293 -4.86 11.01 -12.41
C ALA A 293 -6.06 11.98 -12.41
N ALA A 294 -7.30 11.45 -12.64
CA ALA A 294 -8.50 12.30 -12.62
C ALA A 294 -8.82 12.75 -11.18
N VAL A 295 -8.65 11.93 -10.21
CA VAL A 295 -8.90 12.26 -8.78
C VAL A 295 -7.86 13.29 -8.29
N ALA A 296 -6.72 13.12 -8.64
CA ALA A 296 -5.68 14.06 -8.19
C ALA A 296 -5.94 15.48 -8.76
N PHE A 297 -6.46 15.48 -9.90
CA PHE A 297 -6.83 16.76 -10.50
C PHE A 297 -8.00 17.42 -9.73
N GLN A 298 -8.90 16.74 -9.14
CA GLN A 298 -10.07 17.26 -8.41
C GLN A 298 -9.68 17.69 -6.97
N ASN A 299 -8.82 17.03 -6.36
CA ASN A 299 -8.39 17.33 -4.96
C ASN A 299 -7.55 18.63 -4.94
N ALA A 300 -6.68 18.77 -5.75
CA ALA A 300 -5.89 20.01 -5.78
C ALA A 300 -6.79 21.23 -6.01
N GLN A 301 -8.00 21.01 -6.48
CA GLN A 301 -8.95 22.09 -6.77
C GLN A 301 -9.85 22.39 -5.55
N LEU A 302 -10.24 21.43 -4.69
CA LEU A 302 -11.06 21.61 -3.48
C LEU A 302 -10.23 22.26 -2.37
N TYR A 303 -9.07 21.98 -2.18
CA TYR A 303 -8.23 22.53 -1.11
C TYR A 303 -7.96 24.01 -1.38
N ARG A 304 -7.85 24.46 -2.37
CA ARG A 304 -7.62 25.87 -2.69
C ARG A 304 -8.92 26.66 -2.52
N SER A 305 -10.19 25.99 -2.54
CA SER A 305 -11.52 26.67 -2.38
C SER A 305 -11.90 26.83 -0.92
N ALA A 306 -11.61 25.96 -0.04
CA ALA A 306 -11.86 26.03 1.42
C ALA A 306 -10.96 27.05 2.09
N ARG A 307 -9.64 27.14 1.82
CA ARG A 307 -8.74 28.13 2.44
C ARG A 307 -9.10 29.56 2.04
N LEU A 308 -9.82 29.77 1.01
CA LEU A 308 -10.26 31.09 0.50
C LEU A 308 -11.62 31.49 1.09
N SER A 309 -12.70 30.56 1.57
CA SER A 309 -14.02 30.87 2.18
C SER A 309 -13.87 31.28 3.65
N GLU A 310 -12.82 30.72 4.44
CA GLU A 310 -12.56 31.09 5.85
C GLU A 310 -11.89 32.46 5.94
N ARG A 311 -10.99 32.80 5.06
CA ARG A 311 -10.34 34.14 5.06
C ARG A 311 -11.30 35.22 4.54
N ARG A 312 -12.57 34.75 3.70
CA ARG A 312 -13.59 35.67 3.14
C ARG A 312 -14.67 35.99 4.16
N PHE A 313 -15.13 35.05 5.10
CA PHE A 313 -16.14 35.30 6.15
C PHE A 313 -15.57 36.19 7.26
N ARG A 314 -14.29 36.01 7.57
CA ARG A 314 -13.67 36.85 8.63
C ARG A 314 -13.41 38.27 8.11
N SER A 315 -13.30 38.47 6.84
CA SER A 315 -13.04 39.78 6.20
C SER A 315 -14.36 40.50 5.89
N LEU A 316 -15.74 39.67 5.67
CA LEU A 316 -17.06 40.25 5.35
C LEU A 316 -17.72 40.81 6.63
N VAL A 317 -17.61 40.11 7.83
CA VAL A 317 -18.11 40.59 9.13
C VAL A 317 -17.35 41.86 9.54
N GLU A 318 -16.02 41.92 9.15
CA GLU A 318 -15.20 43.11 9.51
C GLU A 318 -15.46 44.25 8.53
N ALA A 319 -16.09 43.98 7.16
CA ALA A 319 -16.23 44.97 6.07
C ALA A 319 -17.65 45.56 6.06
N THR A 320 -18.82 44.80 6.50
CA THR A 320 -20.21 45.28 6.38
C THR A 320 -20.58 46.11 7.60
N SER A 321 -19.60 46.59 8.07
CA SER A 321 -19.62 47.58 9.15
C SER A 321 -20.96 47.60 9.87
N GLN A 322 -21.83 46.49 9.69
CA GLN A 322 -23.15 46.37 10.35
C GLN A 322 -22.96 45.73 11.73
N MET A 323 -23.83 46.33 12.33
CA MET A 323 -23.60 45.85 13.72
C MET A 323 -24.34 44.52 13.94
N VAL A 324 -23.40 43.67 14.27
CA VAL A 324 -23.99 42.33 14.38
C VAL A 324 -24.09 41.94 15.86
N TRP A 325 -25.28 41.49 15.91
CA TRP A 325 -25.44 41.19 17.35
C TRP A 325 -26.23 39.89 17.50
N THR A 326 -25.86 39.35 18.62
CA THR A 326 -26.67 38.15 18.92
C THR A 326 -27.36 38.31 20.26
N CYS A 327 -28.67 37.61 20.27
CA CYS A 327 -29.29 37.73 21.60
C CYS A 327 -30.11 36.46 21.89
N ALA A 328 -30.46 36.52 23.20
CA ALA A 328 -31.16 35.29 23.63
C ALA A 328 -32.61 35.28 23.10
N PRO A 329 -33.39 34.07 23.25
CA PRO A 329 -34.70 33.96 22.61
C PRO A 329 -35.72 34.95 23.18
N THR A 330 -35.47 35.49 24.40
CA THR A 330 -36.38 36.46 25.06
C THR A 330 -35.98 37.89 24.68
N GLY A 331 -34.68 38.01 23.82
CA GLY A 331 -34.38 39.29 23.13
C GLY A 331 -33.34 40.12 23.90
N GLU A 332 -32.82 39.48 25.00
CA GLU A 332 -31.80 40.22 25.78
C GLU A 332 -30.39 39.84 25.29
N PHE A 333 -29.42 40.82 25.36
CA PHE A 333 -28.02 40.45 25.02
C PHE A 333 -27.37 39.67 26.15
N GLN A 334 -26.77 38.30 25.94
CA GLN A 334 -26.27 37.45 27.04
C GLN A 334 -24.75 37.45 27.07
N THR A 335 -24.10 37.80 25.82
CA THR A 335 -22.64 38.02 25.81
C THR A 335 -22.35 39.41 25.23
N PRO A 336 -21.27 39.81 25.57
CA PRO A 336 -20.96 41.15 25.07
C PRO A 336 -20.85 41.18 23.54
N GLN A 337 -21.39 42.41 22.93
CA GLN A 337 -21.36 42.51 21.46
C GLN A 337 -20.45 43.68 21.04
N ALA A 338 -19.39 43.31 20.55
CA ALA A 338 -18.24 44.22 20.37
C ALA A 338 -18.56 45.31 19.34
N ASP A 339 -19.59 45.06 18.55
CA ASP A 339 -19.91 46.09 17.52
C ASP A 339 -21.04 47.00 18.00
N TRP A 340 -21.77 46.53 18.64
CA TRP A 340 -22.87 47.33 19.22
C TRP A 340 -22.34 48.27 20.31
N GLN A 341 -21.35 47.86 20.98
CA GLN A 341 -20.77 48.73 22.03
C GLN A 341 -19.87 49.79 21.42
N ARG A 342 -19.28 49.20 20.47
CA ARG A 342 -18.40 50.14 19.75
C ARG A 342 -19.22 51.22 19.04
N PHE A 343 -20.52 51.06 18.52
CA PHE A 343 -21.37 52.01 17.79
C PHE A 343 -22.17 52.88 18.77
N THR A 344 -22.43 52.43 19.71
CA THR A 344 -23.33 53.24 20.57
C THR A 344 -22.54 53.85 21.73
N GLY A 345 -21.26 53.21 22.00
CA GLY A 345 -20.36 53.74 23.05
C GLY A 345 -20.77 53.25 24.45
N GLN A 346 -21.80 52.45 24.51
CA GLN A 346 -22.25 51.88 25.81
C GLN A 346 -21.21 50.91 26.36
N THR A 347 -21.07 50.86 27.91
CA THR A 347 -20.14 49.82 28.43
C THR A 347 -20.83 48.44 28.44
N GLU A 348 -20.01 47.35 28.52
CA GLU A 348 -20.55 45.97 28.47
C GLU A 348 -21.65 45.76 29.52
N GLN A 349 -21.48 46.39 30.77
CA GLN A 349 -22.46 46.21 31.86
C GLN A 349 -23.73 47.02 31.60
N GLU A 350 -23.68 48.05 30.70
CA GLU A 350 -24.80 48.99 30.41
C GLU A 350 -25.65 48.45 29.26
N ALA A 351 -25.03 47.71 28.30
CA ALA A 351 -25.70 47.21 27.09
C ALA A 351 -26.23 45.79 27.32
N LEU A 352 -25.86 44.99 28.45
CA LEU A 352 -26.27 43.60 28.71
C LEU A 352 -27.73 43.56 29.19
N GLY A 353 -28.41 42.42 29.01
CA GLY A 353 -29.87 42.35 29.28
C GLY A 353 -30.67 43.24 28.31
N TRP A 354 -31.56 44.30 28.65
CA TRP A 354 -32.30 45.14 27.68
C TRP A 354 -31.73 46.56 27.66
N GLY A 355 -30.68 46.66 28.22
CA GLY A 355 -29.98 47.95 28.37
C GLY A 355 -29.52 48.50 27.01
N TRP A 356 -29.52 47.77 25.83
CA TRP A 356 -29.19 48.31 24.49
C TRP A 356 -30.31 49.21 23.96
N LEU A 357 -31.45 49.29 24.39
CA LEU A 357 -32.59 50.10 23.93
C LEU A 357 -32.41 51.57 24.34
N ASP A 358 -31.54 51.82 25.28
CA ASP A 358 -31.29 53.21 25.75
C ASP A 358 -30.51 54.00 24.69
N ALA A 359 -30.02 53.33 23.77
CA ALA A 359 -29.29 54.03 22.68
C ALA A 359 -30.23 54.27 21.49
N VAL A 360 -31.42 54.03 21.35
CA VAL A 360 -32.44 54.34 20.32
C VAL A 360 -33.16 55.64 20.71
N HIS A 361 -33.49 56.59 19.71
CA HIS A 361 -34.04 57.92 20.01
C HIS A 361 -35.31 57.80 20.86
N PRO A 362 -35.48 58.68 21.72
CA PRO A 362 -36.49 58.55 22.80
C PRO A 362 -37.92 58.52 22.23
N HIS A 363 -38.02 59.15 20.93
CA HIS A 363 -39.41 59.14 20.41
C HIS A 363 -39.68 57.86 19.62
N ASP A 364 -38.47 57.09 19.33
CA ASP A 364 -38.67 55.85 18.53
C ASP A 364 -38.61 54.62 19.44
N ARG A 365 -38.48 54.65 20.86
CA ARG A 365 -38.16 53.50 21.75
C ARG A 365 -39.42 52.67 22.01
N ALA A 366 -40.55 53.47 22.22
CA ALA A 366 -41.79 52.72 22.52
C ALA A 366 -42.25 51.93 21.29
N HIS A 367 -41.90 52.49 20.10
CA HIS A 367 -42.27 51.80 18.85
C HIS A 367 -41.31 50.65 18.54
N VAL A 368 -40.19 50.64 18.93
CA VAL A 368 -39.20 49.58 18.67
C VAL A 368 -39.41 48.43 19.67
N ARG A 369 -39.72 48.60 20.89
CA ARG A 369 -39.95 47.57 21.92
C ARG A 369 -41.26 46.81 21.64
N GLN A 370 -42.22 47.51 21.19
CA GLN A 370 -43.51 46.85 20.88
C GLN A 370 -43.38 46.00 19.61
N SER A 371 -42.55 46.54 18.53
CA SER A 371 -42.30 45.72 17.31
C SER A 371 -41.46 44.48 17.62
N TRP A 372 -40.65 44.42 18.65
CA TRP A 372 -39.81 43.25 19.02
C TRP A 372 -40.65 42.22 19.80
N SER A 373 -41.53 42.56 20.90
CA SER A 373 -42.36 41.65 21.72
C SER A 373 -43.36 40.88 20.85
N ARG A 374 -43.69 41.44 19.74
CA ARG A 374 -44.63 40.79 18.81
C ARG A 374 -43.88 39.82 17.89
N ALA A 375 -42.73 40.13 17.36
CA ALA A 375 -41.93 39.20 16.52
C ALA A 375 -41.43 38.00 17.33
N ALA A 376 -41.12 38.08 18.64
CA ALA A 376 -40.60 36.99 19.51
C ALA A 376 -41.74 36.07 19.93
N GLU A 377 -43.09 36.41 20.32
CA GLU A 377 -44.27 35.59 20.68
C GLU A 377 -44.77 34.77 19.47
N LEU A 378 -44.46 35.32 18.34
CA LEU A 378 -45.00 34.66 17.13
C LEU A 378 -43.89 33.94 16.37
N GLN A 379 -42.49 34.12 16.78
CA GLN A 379 -41.23 33.55 16.26
C GLN A 379 -41.07 33.82 14.76
N ARG A 380 -41.18 35.06 14.31
CA ARG A 380 -41.01 35.50 12.92
C ARG A 380 -40.04 36.68 12.86
N PRO A 381 -39.58 36.89 11.69
CA PRO A 381 -38.48 37.85 11.55
C PRO A 381 -38.90 39.27 11.97
N TYR A 382 -37.89 39.90 12.59
CA TYR A 382 -38.13 41.21 13.22
C TYR A 382 -37.59 42.32 12.32
N GLN A 383 -38.65 43.56 12.17
CA GLN A 383 -38.10 44.68 11.38
C GLN A 383 -38.71 46.00 11.87
N VAL A 384 -37.72 46.91 11.87
CA VAL A 384 -38.26 48.20 12.33
C VAL A 384 -37.24 49.29 11.97
N GLU A 385 -37.86 50.54 11.75
CA GLU A 385 -36.93 51.65 11.44
C GLU A 385 -36.96 52.70 12.57
N CYS A 386 -35.78 52.77 12.83
CA CYS A 386 -35.78 53.72 13.95
C CYS A 386 -34.47 54.49 13.99
N ARG A 387 -34.57 55.39 14.90
CA ARG A 387 -33.31 56.18 14.92
C ARG A 387 -32.44 55.73 16.12
N VAL A 388 -31.29 55.33 15.89
CA VAL A 388 -30.44 54.83 16.97
C VAL A 388 -29.26 55.80 17.15
N ARG A 389 -28.93 55.80 18.50
CA ARG A 389 -27.96 56.88 18.82
C ARG A 389 -26.53 56.34 18.69
N ARG A 390 -25.85 57.03 18.40
CA ARG A 390 -24.46 56.64 18.11
C ARG A 390 -23.51 57.17 19.20
N SER A 391 -22.27 56.70 19.31
CA SER A 391 -21.40 56.99 20.47
C SER A 391 -21.10 58.48 20.56
N ASP A 392 -21.45 59.31 19.55
CA ASP A 392 -21.25 60.78 19.60
C ASP A 392 -22.59 61.50 19.80
N SER A 393 -23.61 60.82 19.74
CA SER A 393 -24.90 61.22 20.32
C SER A 393 -25.84 61.67 19.19
N ALA A 394 -25.51 61.51 17.80
CA ALA A 394 -26.37 61.78 16.64
C ALA A 394 -27.20 60.53 16.30
N TYR A 395 -28.55 61.04 15.52
CA TYR A 395 -29.47 59.87 15.34
C TYR A 395 -29.56 59.52 13.86
N ARG A 396 -29.76 58.21 13.92
CA ARG A 396 -29.83 57.70 12.54
C ARG A 396 -31.03 56.75 12.39
N PHE A 397 -31.54 57.01 10.79
CA PHE A 397 -32.73 56.14 10.64
C PHE A 397 -32.29 54.69 10.35
N MET A 398 -32.71 53.83 11.66
CA MET A 398 -32.16 52.46 11.61
C MET A 398 -33.30 51.46 11.41
N GLN A 399 -32.62 50.78 10.33
CA GLN A 399 -33.59 49.67 10.23
C GLN A 399 -33.03 48.38 10.85
N ALA A 400 -33.88 48.00 11.80
CA ALA A 400 -33.39 46.77 12.45
C ALA A 400 -34.21 45.57 11.97
N ARG A 401 -33.09 44.33 11.74
CA ARG A 401 -33.80 43.07 11.42
C ARG A 401 -33.11 41.89 12.10
N ALA A 402 -34.04 41.02 12.39
CA ALA A 402 -33.40 39.88 13.06
C ALA A 402 -34.22 38.62 12.81
N THR A 403 -33.20 37.32 12.77
CA THR A 403 -33.93 36.05 12.58
C THR A 403 -33.55 35.05 13.68
N PRO A 404 -34.46 33.94 13.85
CA PRO A 404 -34.15 33.01 14.95
C PRO A 404 -33.39 31.77 14.44
N VAL A 405 -32.41 31.37 15.29
CA VAL A 405 -31.67 30.13 14.92
C VAL A 405 -32.20 28.97 15.78
N GLN A 406 -32.61 27.83 14.90
CA GLN A 406 -33.42 26.81 15.62
C GLN A 406 -32.64 25.50 15.72
N SER A 407 -32.98 24.90 16.83
CA SER A 407 -32.32 23.58 16.95
C SER A 407 -33.10 22.53 16.16
N GLU A 408 -32.61 21.27 15.94
CA GLU A 408 -33.18 20.23 15.05
C GLU A 408 -34.56 19.76 15.54
N SER A 409 -34.95 20.12 16.98
CA SER A 409 -36.26 19.79 17.59
C SER A 409 -37.23 20.97 17.53
N GLY A 410 -36.78 22.14 16.77
CA GLY A 410 -37.66 23.26 16.34
C GLY A 410 -37.81 24.32 17.44
N SER A 411 -37.03 24.25 18.65
CA SER A 411 -37.04 25.33 19.67
C SER A 411 -35.91 26.34 19.38
N VAL A 412 -36.20 27.50 19.66
CA VAL A 412 -35.25 28.56 19.26
C VAL A 412 -34.14 28.68 20.32
N ASN A 413 -32.83 28.59 19.77
CA ASN A 413 -31.65 28.64 20.65
C ASN A 413 -31.13 30.07 20.81
N GLU A 414 -31.21 30.84 19.70
CA GLU A 414 -30.77 32.25 19.80
C GLU A 414 -31.15 33.00 18.52
N TRP A 415 -30.95 34.45 18.60
CA TRP A 415 -31.29 35.22 17.40
C TRP A 415 -30.07 36.02 16.92
N ILE A 416 -30.10 36.00 15.63
CA ILE A 416 -28.98 36.82 15.11
C ILE A 416 -29.56 37.94 14.24
N GLY A 417 -28.95 39.17 14.71
CA GLY A 417 -29.63 40.28 13.99
C GLY A 417 -28.64 41.39 13.66
N VAL A 418 -29.41 42.18 12.84
CA VAL A 418 -28.50 43.26 12.44
C VAL A 418 -29.26 44.59 12.42
N HIS A 419 -28.63 45.59 12.44
CA HIS A 419 -29.23 46.94 12.30
C HIS A 419 -28.55 47.68 11.15
N GLU A 420 -29.88 48.27 10.68
CA GLU A 420 -29.35 48.88 9.45
C GLU A 420 -29.94 50.28 9.26
N ASP A 421 -29.41 51.20 8.66
CA ASP A 421 -29.84 52.61 8.55
C ASP A 421 -30.59 52.85 7.24
N ILE A 422 -32.03 53.69 6.91
CA ILE A 422 -32.84 53.70 5.67
C ILE A 422 -33.27 55.15 5.41
N THR A 423 -33.12 56.08 5.39
CA THR A 423 -33.32 57.53 5.19
C THR A 423 -33.21 57.86 3.70
N GLU A 424 -33.34 57.15 2.88
CA GLU A 424 -32.90 57.45 1.50
C GLU A 424 -34.00 57.02 0.52
N ARG A 425 -34.85 56.27 0.72
CA ARG A 425 -36.06 55.81 0.01
C ARG A 425 -37.17 56.88 0.03
N ARG A 426 -37.44 57.77 0.58
CA ARG A 426 -38.24 59.01 0.68
C ARG A 426 -37.64 60.12 -0.18
N ASP A 427 -37.15 60.33 -1.10
CA ASP A 427 -36.48 61.26 -2.01
C ASP A 427 -36.83 60.91 -3.46
N ALA A 428 -38.03 60.41 -4.00
CA ALA A 428 -38.27 59.87 -5.37
C ALA A 428 -39.53 60.51 -5.95
N GLU A 429 -40.21 61.16 -5.82
CA GLU A 429 -41.44 61.91 -6.12
C GLU A 429 -41.09 63.37 -6.41
N GLN A 430 -40.17 64.03 -6.29
CA GLN A 430 -39.49 65.26 -6.73
C GLN A 430 -38.75 65.00 -8.05
N GLN A 431 -39.22 64.53 -8.86
CA GLN A 431 -38.49 63.95 -10.02
C GLN A 431 -39.35 64.10 -11.29
N LEU A 432 -40.32 64.58 -11.72
CA LEU A 432 -40.95 64.69 -13.05
C LEU A 432 -40.79 66.14 -13.58
N ARG A 433 -40.82 67.02 -13.07
CA ARG A 433 -40.46 68.42 -13.34
C ARG A 433 -38.95 68.58 -13.53
N ASP A 434 -38.23 67.86 -12.92
CA ASP A 434 -36.81 67.91 -13.32
C ASP A 434 -36.62 67.23 -14.69
N ARG A 435 -37.62 67.05 -15.57
CA ARG A 435 -37.46 66.20 -16.75
C ARG A 435 -37.42 67.08 -18.01
N GLU A 436 -37.92 68.27 -18.51
CA GLU A 436 -37.90 69.24 -19.63
C GLU A 436 -36.67 70.15 -19.56
N VAL A 437 -36.38 70.53 -18.30
CA VAL A 437 -35.05 71.13 -18.07
C VAL A 437 -33.99 70.03 -18.10
N LEU A 438 -34.39 68.96 -17.81
CA LEU A 438 -33.59 67.72 -18.04
C LEU A 438 -33.48 67.44 -19.55
N TYR A 439 -34.17 67.80 -20.60
CA TYR A 439 -33.90 67.39 -22.01
C TYR A 439 -32.93 68.36 -22.67
N GLN A 440 -32.81 69.60 -22.76
CA GLN A 440 -31.89 70.65 -23.24
C GLN A 440 -30.56 70.63 -22.48
N THR A 441 -30.88 70.41 -20.94
CA THR A 441 -29.59 70.13 -20.26
C THR A 441 -29.05 68.76 -20.69
N LEU A 442 -29.80 67.78 -21.10
CA LEU A 442 -29.40 66.43 -21.54
C LEU A 442 -28.70 66.49 -22.89
N VAL A 443 -28.99 67.50 -24.01
CA VAL A 443 -28.21 67.41 -25.27
C VAL A 443 -26.97 68.32 -25.15
N GLU A 444 -27.00 69.36 -24.46
CA GLU A 444 -25.88 70.31 -24.28
C GLU A 444 -24.83 69.76 -23.30
N HIS A 445 -25.41 69.02 -22.30
CA HIS A 445 -24.39 68.39 -21.42
C HIS A 445 -24.30 66.89 -21.74
N ALA A 446 -24.90 66.61 -22.92
CA ALA A 446 -24.77 65.17 -23.23
C ALA A 446 -23.29 64.79 -23.43
N VAL A 447 -22.94 63.81 -23.08
CA VAL A 447 -21.54 63.32 -22.98
C VAL A 447 -21.16 62.66 -24.31
N VAL A 448 -22.39 62.31 -24.82
CA VAL A 448 -22.03 61.72 -26.13
C VAL A 448 -22.10 62.81 -27.22
N GLY A 449 -21.11 62.64 -28.07
CA GLY A 449 -21.09 63.68 -29.11
C GLY A 449 -22.32 63.60 -30.03
N VAL A 450 -22.94 64.74 -30.16
CA VAL A 450 -24.15 64.69 -31.00
C VAL A 450 -24.03 65.77 -32.09
N SER A 451 -24.06 65.11 -33.26
CA SER A 451 -23.90 66.14 -34.31
C SER A 451 -24.99 65.98 -35.36
N ARG A 452 -25.06 67.12 -36.04
CA ARG A 452 -26.05 67.10 -37.12
C ARG A 452 -25.36 67.43 -38.44
N LEU A 453 -25.71 66.42 -39.38
CA LEU A 453 -24.94 66.57 -40.62
C LEU A 453 -25.89 66.71 -41.81
N THR A 454 -25.11 67.33 -42.97
CA THR A 454 -25.90 67.34 -44.22
C THR A 454 -25.80 65.95 -44.89
N PRO A 455 -26.76 65.69 -45.82
CA PRO A 455 -26.74 64.35 -46.44
C PRO A 455 -25.42 64.08 -47.18
N ASP A 456 -24.66 65.12 -47.56
CA ASP A 456 -23.35 64.90 -48.21
C ASP A 456 -22.22 64.85 -47.18
N GLY A 457 -22.67 64.94 -45.83
CA GLY A 457 -21.70 64.60 -44.75
C GLY A 457 -20.99 65.84 -44.21
N ARG A 458 -21.57 66.98 -44.42
CA ARG A 458 -20.96 68.20 -43.81
C ARG A 458 -21.64 68.53 -42.48
N CYS A 459 -20.91 69.01 -41.48
CA CYS A 459 -21.44 69.17 -40.10
C CYS A 459 -22.22 70.49 -39.99
N LEU A 460 -23.47 70.35 -39.58
CA LEU A 460 -24.32 71.54 -39.38
C LEU A 460 -24.23 72.05 -37.94
N ASP A 461 -24.24 71.03 -36.92
CA ASP A 461 -24.14 71.45 -35.51
C ASP A 461 -23.60 70.27 -34.68
N ILE A 462 -23.04 70.78 -33.53
CA ILE A 462 -22.49 69.70 -32.68
C ILE A 462 -22.38 70.22 -31.26
N ASN A 463 -22.75 69.29 -30.30
CA ASN A 463 -22.74 69.67 -28.88
C ASN A 463 -21.33 69.62 -28.28
N PRO A 464 -20.94 70.35 -27.21
CA PRO A 464 -19.59 70.52 -26.65
C PRO A 464 -18.89 69.16 -26.41
N ALA A 465 -19.59 68.12 -26.21
CA ALA A 465 -18.97 66.79 -26.02
C ALA A 465 -18.47 66.22 -27.37
N GLY A 466 -19.18 66.53 -28.26
CA GLY A 466 -18.71 66.04 -29.58
C GLY A 466 -17.44 66.77 -30.03
N THR A 467 -17.19 67.96 -29.62
CA THR A 467 -15.97 68.73 -29.95
C THR A 467 -14.81 68.32 -29.04
N ALA A 468 -15.13 68.05 -27.88
CA ALA A 468 -14.07 67.58 -26.96
C ALA A 468 -13.63 66.15 -27.33
N PHE A 469 -14.60 65.36 -27.73
CA PHE A 469 -14.27 63.98 -28.11
C PHE A 469 -13.40 63.96 -29.39
N LEU A 470 -13.68 64.88 -30.17
CA LEU A 470 -12.94 64.81 -31.46
C LEU A 470 -11.68 65.68 -31.40
N GLY A 471 -11.67 66.65 -30.37
CA GLY A 471 -10.48 67.47 -30.02
C GLY A 471 -10.33 68.68 -30.95
N TYR A 472 -11.49 68.84 -31.67
CA TYR A 472 -11.46 70.03 -32.55
C TYR A 472 -12.41 71.09 -32.01
N SER A 473 -12.05 72.36 -32.32
CA SER A 473 -13.02 73.39 -31.85
C SER A 473 -14.30 73.37 -32.70
N ARG A 474 -15.40 73.79 -32.15
CA ARG A 474 -16.72 73.73 -32.81
C ARG A 474 -16.73 74.54 -34.10
N GLU A 475 -15.91 75.64 -34.16
CA GLU A 475 -15.94 76.51 -35.37
C GLU A 475 -15.17 75.86 -36.53
N SER A 476 -14.29 74.94 -36.13
CA SER A 476 -13.45 74.26 -37.15
C SER A 476 -14.19 73.06 -37.76
N LEU A 477 -15.23 72.61 -37.04
CA LEU A 477 -15.94 71.38 -37.47
C LEU A 477 -17.22 71.74 -38.22
N ILE A 478 -17.68 73.04 -37.98
CA ILE A 478 -18.94 73.40 -38.65
C ILE A 478 -18.64 73.74 -40.12
N GLY A 479 -19.29 72.96 -41.09
CA GLY A 479 -19.10 73.23 -42.54
C GLY A 479 -18.05 72.28 -43.12
N GLY A 480 -17.18 71.59 -42.22
CA GLY A 480 -16.16 70.62 -42.65
C GLY A 480 -16.76 69.21 -42.83
N HIS A 481 -15.95 68.39 -43.60
CA HIS A 481 -16.52 67.04 -43.91
C HIS A 481 -16.07 66.03 -42.84
N ILE A 482 -16.93 65.07 -42.46
CA ILE A 482 -16.73 64.17 -41.30
C ILE A 482 -15.63 63.14 -41.64
N ASN A 483 -15.19 62.97 -42.84
CA ASN A 483 -14.11 62.01 -43.18
C ASN A 483 -12.74 62.53 -42.76
N ALA A 484 -12.65 63.81 -42.65
CA ALA A 484 -11.37 64.44 -42.24
C ALA A 484 -11.01 64.09 -40.79
N VAL A 485 -12.01 63.55 -40.01
CA VAL A 485 -11.68 63.21 -38.60
C VAL A 485 -11.94 61.72 -38.37
N THR A 486 -12.27 61.01 -39.40
CA THR A 486 -12.44 59.55 -39.28
C THR A 486 -11.17 58.85 -39.78
N HIS A 487 -10.72 57.74 -39.12
CA HIS A 487 -9.49 57.01 -39.46
C HIS A 487 -9.62 56.40 -40.87
N PRO A 488 -8.59 56.46 -41.66
CA PRO A 488 -8.63 56.09 -43.09
C PRO A 488 -9.09 54.64 -43.28
N GLY A 489 -8.73 53.66 -42.29
CA GLY A 489 -9.13 52.24 -42.41
C GLY A 489 -10.63 52.04 -42.21
N ASP A 490 -11.34 53.16 -41.73
CA ASP A 490 -12.77 52.94 -41.40
C ASP A 490 -13.65 53.79 -42.31
N ARG A 491 -13.14 54.53 -43.34
CA ARG A 491 -13.90 55.52 -44.16
C ARG A 491 -14.71 54.79 -45.24
N GLN A 492 -14.15 53.73 -45.84
CA GLN A 492 -14.85 53.02 -46.92
C GLN A 492 -16.07 52.25 -46.36
N ALA A 493 -15.86 51.64 -45.24
CA ALA A 493 -16.98 50.89 -44.63
C ALA A 493 -18.08 51.84 -44.13
N THR A 494 -17.72 52.98 -43.66
CA THR A 494 -18.70 53.97 -43.17
C THR A 494 -19.42 54.63 -44.35
N ALA A 495 -18.77 54.82 -45.43
CA ALA A 495 -19.40 55.44 -46.63
C ALA A 495 -20.44 54.48 -47.23
N HIS A 496 -20.14 53.19 -47.21
CA HIS A 496 -21.10 52.18 -47.70
C HIS A 496 -22.35 52.13 -46.81
N ALA A 497 -22.18 52.29 -45.51
CA ALA A 497 -23.33 52.26 -44.57
C ALA A 497 -24.17 53.54 -44.68
N LEU A 498 -23.55 54.65 -45.01
CA LEU A 498 -24.30 55.92 -45.13
C LEU A 498 -25.06 55.98 -46.45
N GLN A 499 -24.55 55.27 -47.49
CA GLN A 499 -25.24 55.23 -48.79
C GLN A 499 -26.55 54.43 -48.68
N ARG A 500 -26.57 53.38 -47.86
CA ARG A 500 -27.82 52.60 -47.63
C ARG A 500 -28.85 53.43 -46.84
N LEU A 501 -28.41 54.19 -45.85
CA LEU A 501 -29.32 55.04 -45.05
C LEU A 501 -29.90 56.16 -45.90
N LEU A 502 -29.05 56.66 -46.98
CA LEU A 502 -29.53 57.82 -47.76
C LEU A 502 -30.47 57.35 -48.88
N LYS A 503 -30.34 56.05 -49.34
CA LYS A 503 -31.25 55.50 -50.37
C LYS A 503 -32.53 54.97 -49.73
N GLY A 504 -32.53 55.11 -48.20
CA GLY A 504 -33.76 54.74 -47.45
C GLY A 504 -33.86 53.23 -47.26
N GLU A 505 -32.90 52.44 -47.54
CA GLU A 505 -32.87 50.98 -47.35
C GLU A 505 -32.81 50.61 -45.86
N VAL A 506 -32.36 51.66 -45.03
CA VAL A 506 -32.42 51.48 -43.55
C VAL A 506 -32.67 52.85 -42.91
N GLU A 507 -33.35 52.89 -41.66
CA GLU A 507 -33.79 54.13 -40.95
C GLU A 507 -32.68 54.66 -40.04
N ALA A 508 -31.63 53.76 -39.67
CA ALA A 508 -30.45 54.22 -38.89
C ALA A 508 -29.33 53.16 -39.01
N VAL A 509 -28.12 53.79 -38.83
CA VAL A 509 -27.00 52.82 -38.92
C VAL A 509 -26.02 53.11 -37.77
N THR A 510 -25.55 51.97 -37.39
CA THR A 510 -24.53 52.11 -36.32
C THR A 510 -23.21 51.51 -36.80
N VAL A 511 -22.26 52.43 -36.42
CA VAL A 511 -20.95 51.91 -36.84
C VAL A 511 -19.92 52.22 -35.76
N GLU A 512 -18.96 51.15 -35.79
CA GLU A 512 -17.84 51.43 -34.85
C GLU A 512 -16.59 51.84 -35.65
N LYS A 513 -16.37 52.90 -35.07
CA LYS A 513 -15.23 53.31 -35.91
C LYS A 513 -14.28 54.22 -35.12
N ARG A 514 -13.07 54.42 -35.91
CA ARG A 514 -12.07 55.18 -35.13
C ARG A 514 -11.97 56.61 -35.68
N TYR A 515 -11.81 57.51 -34.48
CA TYR A 515 -11.58 58.91 -34.91
C TYR A 515 -10.18 59.37 -34.51
N LEU A 516 -9.71 60.29 -35.51
CA LEU A 516 -8.35 60.78 -35.20
C LEU A 516 -8.39 62.21 -34.69
N ARG A 517 -7.56 62.42 -33.60
CA ARG A 517 -7.59 63.80 -33.03
C ARG A 517 -6.41 64.60 -33.60
N PRO A 518 -6.43 65.90 -33.35
CA PRO A 518 -5.38 66.76 -33.95
C PRO A 518 -4.00 66.48 -33.36
N ASP A 519 -3.84 65.85 -32.15
CA ASP A 519 -2.53 65.56 -31.53
C ASP A 519 -2.04 64.17 -31.93
N GLY A 520 -2.89 63.48 -32.86
CA GLY A 520 -2.45 62.18 -33.44
C GLY A 520 -2.98 60.99 -32.66
N SER A 521 -3.58 61.10 -31.58
CA SER A 521 -4.16 60.01 -30.77
C SER A 521 -5.52 59.57 -31.35
N MET A 522 -5.75 58.24 -30.89
CA MET A 522 -6.94 57.63 -31.54
C MET A 522 -8.00 57.31 -30.48
N VAL A 523 -9.31 57.51 -31.06
CA VAL A 523 -10.39 57.24 -30.08
C VAL A 523 -11.48 56.44 -30.81
N TRP A 524 -12.00 55.47 -30.04
CA TRP A 524 -13.03 54.61 -30.66
C TRP A 524 -14.45 55.13 -30.36
N SER A 525 -15.20 55.08 -31.50
CA SER A 525 -16.58 55.58 -31.27
C SER A 525 -17.58 54.56 -31.84
N ASN A 526 -18.53 54.30 -31.11
CA ASN A 526 -19.72 53.65 -31.70
C ASN A 526 -20.74 54.72 -32.12
N SER A 527 -20.84 54.79 -33.45
CA SER A 527 -21.59 55.97 -33.94
C SER A 527 -22.90 55.51 -34.57
N SER A 528 -23.96 56.24 -34.02
CA SER A 528 -25.28 55.93 -34.62
C SER A 528 -25.75 57.10 -35.50
N ILE A 529 -26.17 56.58 -36.69
CA ILE A 529 -26.51 57.67 -37.63
C ILE A 529 -27.96 57.45 -38.10
N SER A 530 -28.78 58.54 -37.85
CA SER A 530 -30.18 58.37 -38.28
C SER A 530 -30.57 59.55 -39.18
N ALA A 531 -31.50 59.11 -40.06
CA ALA A 531 -31.86 60.17 -41.05
C ALA A 531 -33.23 60.76 -40.68
N VAL A 532 -33.16 61.98 -40.66
CA VAL A 532 -34.44 62.66 -40.41
C VAL A 532 -34.95 63.21 -41.75
N ARG A 533 -36.14 62.64 -41.86
CA ARG A 533 -36.62 62.87 -43.24
C ARG A 533 -37.79 63.86 -43.22
N GLN A 534 -37.78 64.52 -44.42
CA GLN A 534 -38.89 65.48 -44.55
C GLN A 534 -40.13 64.78 -45.13
N GLU A 535 -41.30 65.43 -45.10
CA GLU A 535 -42.58 64.79 -45.46
C GLU A 535 -42.59 64.33 -46.91
N ASN A 536 -41.64 64.86 -48.01
CA ASN A 536 -41.54 64.43 -49.43
C ASN A 536 -40.49 63.33 -49.61
N GLY A 537 -40.04 62.79 -48.40
CA GLY A 537 -39.25 61.55 -48.41
C GLY A 537 -37.77 61.82 -48.70
N ALA A 538 -37.34 63.12 -48.97
CA ALA A 538 -35.90 63.46 -49.10
C ALA A 538 -35.26 63.68 -47.72
N VAL A 539 -34.11 63.26 -47.59
CA VAL A 539 -33.46 63.36 -46.26
C VAL A 539 -33.11 64.83 -45.99
N ALA A 540 -33.64 65.31 -44.73
CA ALA A 540 -33.39 66.72 -44.34
C ALA A 540 -32.03 66.87 -43.66
N TYR A 541 -31.77 65.96 -42.70
CA TYR A 541 -30.40 65.98 -42.16
C TYR A 541 -30.15 64.67 -41.38
N LEU A 542 -28.93 64.52 -41.07
CA LEU A 542 -28.59 63.31 -40.28
C LEU A 542 -28.19 63.70 -38.85
N VAL A 543 -28.75 62.78 -37.93
CA VAL A 543 -28.27 62.97 -36.54
C VAL A 543 -27.31 61.83 -36.18
N VAL A 544 -26.19 62.43 -35.74
CA VAL A 544 -25.17 61.41 -35.38
C VAL A 544 -24.86 61.50 -33.88
N THR A 545 -24.94 60.39 -33.31
CA THR A 545 -24.44 60.34 -31.93
C THR A 545 -23.16 59.49 -31.87
N MET A 546 -22.25 60.21 -31.09
CA MET A 546 -20.93 59.54 -31.05
C MET A 546 -20.61 59.14 -29.61
N ALA A 547 -20.60 57.88 -29.49
CA ALA A 547 -20.28 57.44 -28.11
C ALA A 547 -18.86 56.88 -28.06
N ASP A 548 -18.18 57.47 -27.15
CA ASP A 548 -16.78 57.02 -27.03
C ASP A 548 -16.73 55.61 -26.39
N ILE A 549 -16.29 54.65 -27.05
CA ILE A 549 -16.26 53.29 -26.45
C ILE A 549 -14.79 52.87 -26.29
N THR A 550 -14.11 53.91 -25.99
CA THR A 550 -12.68 53.55 -25.89
C THR A 550 -12.42 52.81 -24.58
N ALA A 551 -12.96 53.12 -23.51
CA ALA A 551 -12.78 52.51 -22.17
C ALA A 551 -13.52 51.17 -22.09
N LEU A 552 -14.78 51.13 -22.76
CA LEU A 552 -15.51 49.84 -22.87
C LEU A 552 -14.68 48.82 -23.65
N LYS A 553 -14.07 49.27 -24.63
CA LYS A 553 -13.18 48.33 -25.35
C LYS A 553 -11.95 47.97 -24.50
N GLN A 554 -11.62 48.93 -23.51
CA GLN A 554 -10.49 48.61 -22.62
C GLN A 554 -10.94 47.77 -21.43
N ALA A 555 -12.26 47.88 -20.86
CA ALA A 555 -12.89 47.13 -19.75
C ALA A 555 -13.32 45.73 -20.24
N GLU A 556 -13.83 45.65 -21.49
CA GLU A 556 -14.09 44.31 -22.07
C GLU A 556 -12.78 43.51 -22.19
N ALA A 557 -11.87 44.18 -22.34
CA ALA A 557 -10.56 43.48 -22.38
C ALA A 557 -10.09 43.11 -20.97
N GLU A 558 -10.43 43.83 -19.91
CA GLU A 558 -10.07 43.54 -18.51
C GLU A 558 -11.02 42.50 -17.90
N LEU A 559 -12.43 42.54 -18.20
CA LEU A 559 -13.42 41.54 -17.77
C LEU A 559 -13.06 40.17 -18.35
N LEU A 560 -12.64 40.22 -19.51
CA LEU A 560 -12.17 38.94 -20.08
C LEU A 560 -10.91 38.44 -19.36
N ARG A 561 -10.16 39.25 -18.84
CA ARG A 561 -8.98 38.84 -18.06
C ARG A 561 -9.38 38.32 -16.67
N LEU A 562 -10.34 38.87 -15.95
CA LEU A 562 -10.79 38.48 -14.59
C LEU A 562 -11.64 37.22 -14.67
N ASN A 563 -12.55 37.06 -15.67
CA ASN A 563 -13.30 35.79 -15.85
C ASN A 563 -12.36 34.61 -16.10
N ALA A 564 -11.30 34.88 -16.68
CA ALA A 564 -10.29 33.81 -16.85
C ALA A 564 -9.59 33.49 -15.52
N GLU A 565 -9.50 34.36 -14.58
CA GLU A 565 -8.89 34.13 -13.26
C GLU A 565 -9.86 33.40 -12.32
N LEU A 566 -11.08 33.61 -12.37
CA LEU A 566 -12.09 32.93 -11.52
C LEU A 566 -12.29 31.48 -11.98
N GLU A 567 -12.28 31.33 -13.26
CA GLU A 567 -12.41 29.93 -13.74
C GLU A 567 -11.19 29.09 -13.34
N LEU A 568 -10.10 29.70 -13.06
CA LEU A 568 -8.90 28.98 -12.58
C LEU A 568 -9.01 28.68 -11.08
N ARG A 569 -9.66 29.39 -10.30
CA ARG A 569 -9.80 29.14 -8.85
C ARG A 569 -10.83 28.06 -8.58
N ILE A 570 -11.93 28.03 -9.30
CA ILE A 570 -12.95 26.97 -9.13
C ILE A 570 -12.36 25.62 -9.55
N GLN A 571 -11.56 25.67 -10.54
CA GLN A 571 -10.92 24.40 -10.97
C GLN A 571 -9.87 23.93 -9.93
N GLN A 572 -9.19 24.86 -9.20
CA GLN A 572 -8.20 24.48 -8.16
C GLN A 572 -8.90 23.89 -6.93
N ARG A 573 -10.12 24.27 -6.56
CA ARG A 573 -10.83 23.79 -5.38
C ARG A 573 -11.48 22.41 -5.66
N THR A 574 -11.96 22.31 -6.80
CA THR A 574 -12.55 21.01 -7.18
C THR A 574 -11.47 19.91 -7.25
N THR A 575 -10.27 20.25 -7.71
CA THR A 575 -9.15 19.32 -7.74
C THR A 575 -8.64 19.00 -6.32
N GLU A 576 -8.67 19.96 -5.42
CA GLU A 576 -8.18 19.73 -4.00
C GLU A 576 -9.16 18.78 -3.29
N LEU A 577 -10.41 18.86 -3.51
CA LEU A 577 -11.40 18.01 -2.80
C LEU A 577 -11.37 16.60 -3.39
N GLU A 578 -11.18 16.55 -4.73
CA GLU A 578 -11.07 15.22 -5.32
C GLU A 578 -9.78 14.51 -4.90
N GLN A 579 -8.70 15.29 -4.71
CA GLN A 579 -7.43 14.72 -4.21
C GLN A 579 -7.58 14.26 -2.75
N GLU A 580 -8.26 15.06 -1.96
CA GLU A 580 -8.46 14.64 -0.56
C GLU A 580 -9.34 13.39 -0.48
N ARG A 581 -10.46 13.31 -1.20
CA ARG A 581 -11.32 12.10 -1.19
C ARG A 581 -10.58 10.90 -1.78
N GLY A 582 -9.81 11.19 -2.89
CA GLY A 582 -8.94 10.10 -3.42
C GLY A 582 -7.88 9.65 -2.42
N PHE A 583 -7.24 10.64 -1.74
CA PHE A 583 -6.22 10.27 -0.75
C PHE A 583 -6.81 9.38 0.34
N LEU A 584 -8.06 9.63 0.93
CA LEU A 584 -8.68 8.83 2.02
C LEU A 584 -9.08 7.45 1.48
N ARG A 585 -9.58 7.38 0.27
CA ARG A 585 -9.95 6.07 -0.30
C ARG A 585 -8.70 5.20 -0.52
N THR A 586 -7.61 5.88 -1.03
CA THR A 586 -6.37 5.11 -1.22
C THR A 586 -5.81 4.62 0.12
N LEU A 587 -5.85 5.52 1.18
CA LEU A 587 -5.37 5.06 2.50
C LEU A 587 -6.17 3.85 2.96
N LEU A 588 -7.47 3.90 2.78
CA LEU A 588 -8.30 2.77 3.23
C LEU A 588 -8.02 1.52 2.40
N GLU A 589 -7.66 1.80 1.08
CA GLU A 589 -7.43 0.62 0.23
C GLU A 589 -6.02 0.07 0.44
N SER A 590 -5.18 0.81 1.00
CA SER A 590 -3.80 0.31 1.19
C SER A 590 -3.67 -0.42 2.53
N LEU A 591 -4.74 -0.38 3.33
CA LEU A 591 -4.63 -1.07 4.63
C LEU A 591 -4.70 -2.60 4.41
N THR A 592 -3.97 -3.26 5.16
CA THR A 592 -3.97 -4.75 5.04
C THR A 592 -5.10 -5.34 5.87
N GLU A 593 -5.80 -4.41 6.63
CA GLU A 593 -6.94 -4.89 7.44
C GLU A 593 -8.26 -4.66 6.67
N GLY A 594 -9.14 -5.67 6.91
CA GLY A 594 -10.51 -5.43 6.36
C GLY A 594 -11.28 -4.38 7.18
N ILE A 595 -11.73 -3.35 6.40
CA ILE A 595 -12.49 -2.31 7.13
C ILE A 595 -13.93 -2.30 6.63
N VAL A 596 -14.87 -2.35 7.58
CA VAL A 596 -16.29 -2.20 7.20
C VAL A 596 -16.97 -1.22 8.17
N ALA A 597 -17.75 -0.26 7.50
CA ALA A 597 -18.43 0.72 8.36
C ALA A 597 -19.87 0.88 7.90
N CYS A 598 -20.75 1.32 8.84
CA CYS A 598 -22.14 1.59 8.46
C CYS A 598 -22.59 2.95 8.99
N ASP A 599 -23.60 3.48 8.30
CA ASP A 599 -24.08 4.80 8.75
C ASP A 599 -25.08 4.62 9.90
N ALA A 600 -25.76 5.78 10.27
CA ALA A 600 -26.61 5.81 11.48
C ALA A 600 -27.83 4.89 11.31
N GLN A 601 -28.05 4.45 10.11
CA GLN A 601 -29.21 3.56 9.86
C GLN A 601 -28.75 2.11 9.67
N GLY A 602 -27.40 1.92 9.91
CA GLY A 602 -26.92 0.53 9.86
C GLY A 602 -26.62 0.11 8.42
N ARG A 603 -26.66 1.10 7.46
CA ARG A 603 -26.29 0.79 6.06
C ARG A 603 -24.76 0.83 5.87
N LEU A 604 -24.35 -0.21 5.16
CA LEU A 604 -22.88 -0.27 4.98
C LEU A 604 -22.39 0.87 4.09
N THR A 605 -21.44 1.67 4.56
CA THR A 605 -20.99 2.88 3.82
C THR A 605 -19.51 2.71 3.45
N VAL A 606 -18.77 1.82 4.14
CA VAL A 606 -17.36 1.57 3.85
C VAL A 606 -17.15 0.04 3.84
N PHE A 607 -16.65 -0.37 2.73
CA PHE A 607 -16.33 -1.80 2.52
C PHE A 607 -15.09 -1.89 1.61
N ASN A 608 -13.88 -1.91 2.38
CA ASN A 608 -12.65 -1.73 1.57
C ASN A 608 -12.26 -3.04 0.88
N ASP A 609 -11.31 -3.11 0.01
CA ASP A 609 -10.99 -4.24 -0.90
C ASP A 609 -10.62 -5.49 -0.11
N VAL A 610 -9.94 -5.20 0.95
CA VAL A 610 -9.52 -6.38 1.75
C VAL A 610 -10.77 -7.09 2.32
N THR A 611 -11.75 -6.27 2.81
CA THR A 611 -12.99 -6.89 3.34
C THR A 611 -13.72 -7.65 2.23
N ARG A 612 -13.67 -7.11 1.00
CA ARG A 612 -14.29 -7.83 -0.14
C ARG A 612 -13.58 -9.16 -0.40
N THR A 613 -12.33 -9.11 -0.26
CA THR A 613 -11.55 -10.34 -0.48
C THR A 613 -11.83 -11.37 0.63
N PHE A 614 -11.87 -10.79 1.87
CA PHE A 614 -12.13 -11.75 2.97
C PHE A 614 -13.45 -12.49 2.73
N HIS A 615 -14.43 -11.69 2.27
CA HIS A 615 -15.79 -12.28 2.24
C HIS A 615 -16.09 -12.83 0.85
N GLY A 616 -15.33 -12.33 -0.20
CA GLY A 616 -15.55 -12.77 -1.60
C GLY A 616 -16.86 -12.24 -2.18
N LEU A 617 -17.53 -11.34 -1.43
CA LEU A 617 -18.79 -10.76 -1.91
C LEU A 617 -18.73 -9.23 -1.76
N PRO A 618 -19.41 -8.55 -2.65
CA PRO A 618 -19.50 -7.09 -2.48
C PRO A 618 -20.48 -6.70 -1.36
N PRO A 619 -20.34 -5.44 -0.92
CA PRO A 619 -21.25 -5.02 0.14
C PRO A 619 -22.73 -5.05 -0.33
N GLU A 620 -23.62 -5.62 0.46
CA GLU A 620 -25.06 -5.65 0.16
C GLU A 620 -25.85 -5.07 1.34
N SER A 621 -26.87 -4.37 0.93
CA SER A 621 -27.72 -3.79 2.01
C SER A 621 -28.67 -4.85 2.57
N LEU A 622 -28.25 -5.58 3.68
CA LEU A 622 -29.06 -6.65 4.31
C LEU A 622 -29.29 -6.33 5.79
N PRO A 623 -30.42 -6.76 6.32
CA PRO A 623 -30.57 -6.58 7.77
C PRO A 623 -29.52 -7.39 8.56
N PRO A 624 -29.09 -6.88 9.74
CA PRO A 624 -27.99 -7.46 10.53
C PRO A 624 -28.21 -8.95 10.79
N GLY A 625 -29.44 -9.43 10.84
CA GLY A 625 -29.75 -10.86 11.11
C GLY A 625 -29.31 -11.77 9.96
N GLU A 626 -29.07 -11.20 8.84
CA GLU A 626 -28.71 -12.03 7.67
C GLU A 626 -27.21 -11.91 7.34
N TRP A 627 -26.48 -11.07 8.05
CA TRP A 627 -25.05 -10.85 7.72
C TRP A 627 -24.22 -12.12 7.92
N ALA A 628 -24.50 -12.84 9.07
CA ALA A 628 -23.66 -14.03 9.37
C ALA A 628 -23.79 -15.08 8.27
N ALA A 629 -25.06 -15.27 7.80
CA ALA A 629 -25.25 -16.29 6.74
C ALA A 629 -24.73 -15.77 5.39
N HIS A 630 -25.00 -14.53 5.04
CA HIS A 630 -24.61 -13.98 3.71
C HIS A 630 -23.09 -13.83 3.60
N TYR A 631 -22.38 -13.46 4.76
CA TYR A 631 -20.92 -13.19 4.62
C TYR A 631 -20.13 -14.32 5.28
N SER A 632 -20.87 -15.47 5.52
CA SER A 632 -20.26 -16.72 6.02
C SER A 632 -19.38 -16.47 7.25
N LEU A 633 -19.91 -15.90 8.25
CA LEU A 633 -19.17 -15.59 9.49
C LEU A 633 -19.35 -16.74 10.49
N TYR A 634 -18.30 -17.20 11.03
CA TYR A 634 -18.36 -18.33 11.99
C TYR A 634 -17.58 -17.97 13.27
N ARG A 635 -17.88 -18.67 14.28
CA ARG A 635 -17.06 -18.50 15.50
C ARG A 635 -15.64 -19.02 15.26
N GLU A 636 -14.85 -18.94 16.34
CA GLU A 636 -13.41 -19.25 16.19
C GLU A 636 -13.19 -20.71 15.76
N ASP A 637 -14.18 -21.57 16.00
CA ASP A 637 -14.00 -22.99 15.66
C ASP A 637 -14.18 -23.22 14.15
N GLY A 638 -14.72 -22.21 13.50
CA GLY A 638 -14.72 -22.30 12.02
C GLY A 638 -15.93 -23.12 11.53
N VAL A 639 -16.82 -23.64 12.46
CA VAL A 639 -17.94 -24.50 12.05
C VAL A 639 -19.26 -23.90 12.55
N THR A 640 -19.21 -23.27 13.66
CA THR A 640 -20.45 -22.73 14.25
C THR A 640 -20.71 -21.31 13.69
N PRO A 641 -21.90 -21.16 13.03
CA PRO A 641 -22.20 -19.81 12.53
C PRO A 641 -22.21 -18.78 13.67
N LEU A 642 -21.70 -17.61 13.32
CA LEU A 642 -21.60 -16.55 14.34
C LEU A 642 -22.99 -15.96 14.60
N PRO A 643 -23.52 -15.98 15.83
CA PRO A 643 -24.83 -15.39 16.13
C PRO A 643 -24.86 -13.88 15.86
N THR A 644 -26.03 -13.40 15.42
CA THR A 644 -26.17 -11.99 15.01
C THR A 644 -25.70 -11.04 16.13
N GLU A 645 -25.93 -11.35 17.42
CA GLU A 645 -25.60 -10.44 18.55
C GLU A 645 -24.08 -10.42 18.79
N GLU A 646 -23.42 -11.43 18.18
CA GLU A 646 -21.96 -11.46 18.43
C GLU A 646 -21.19 -10.88 17.23
N ILE A 647 -21.92 -10.40 16.26
CA ILE A 647 -21.23 -9.79 15.10
C ILE A 647 -20.62 -8.44 15.51
N PRO A 648 -19.32 -8.30 15.28
CA PRO A 648 -18.58 -7.14 15.80
C PRO A 648 -19.15 -5.81 15.28
N LEU A 649 -19.52 -5.72 14.01
CA LEU A 649 -20.05 -4.43 13.50
C LEU A 649 -21.39 -4.09 14.16
N LEU A 650 -22.26 -5.08 14.42
CA LEU A 650 -23.56 -4.80 15.07
C LEU A 650 -23.35 -4.42 16.54
N ARG A 651 -22.49 -5.07 17.23
CA ARG A 651 -22.19 -4.70 18.63
C ARG A 651 -21.62 -3.27 18.72
N ALA A 652 -20.69 -2.96 17.75
CA ALA A 652 -20.14 -1.58 17.75
C ALA A 652 -21.23 -0.56 17.38
N PHE A 653 -22.06 -0.92 16.47
CA PHE A 653 -23.18 -0.04 16.08
C PHE A 653 -24.11 0.19 17.28
N GLN A 654 -24.26 -0.80 18.25
CA GLN A 654 -25.13 -0.65 19.45
C GLN A 654 -24.41 0.09 20.57
N GLY A 655 -23.11 0.50 20.16
CA GLY A 655 -22.45 1.41 21.13
C GLY A 655 -21.34 0.69 21.90
N GLU A 656 -21.17 -0.56 21.64
CA GLU A 656 -20.14 -1.32 22.39
C GLU A 656 -18.79 -1.21 21.67
N GLN A 657 -17.67 -1.14 22.48
CA GLN A 657 -16.32 -1.26 21.89
C GLN A 657 -15.86 -2.72 21.88
N VAL A 658 -15.64 -3.19 20.66
CA VAL A 658 -15.21 -4.61 20.55
C VAL A 658 -13.71 -4.65 20.27
N ARG A 659 -13.01 -5.55 21.07
CA ARG A 659 -11.55 -5.60 20.86
C ARG A 659 -11.12 -7.03 20.55
N ASP A 660 -10.41 -7.19 19.42
CA ASP A 660 -9.69 -8.41 18.97
C ASP A 660 -10.58 -9.66 19.12
N GLN A 661 -11.77 -9.58 18.78
CA GLN A 661 -12.63 -10.78 18.81
C GLN A 661 -12.24 -11.75 17.67
N ALA A 662 -12.03 -12.96 18.12
CA ALA A 662 -11.60 -13.96 17.11
C ALA A 662 -12.83 -14.56 16.42
N MET A 663 -12.69 -14.64 15.15
CA MET A 663 -13.77 -15.25 14.35
C MET A 663 -13.21 -15.74 13.01
N VAL A 664 -14.12 -16.53 12.32
CA VAL A 664 -13.65 -17.07 11.03
C VAL A 664 -14.61 -16.61 9.93
N ILE A 665 -13.92 -16.17 8.86
CA ILE A 665 -14.71 -15.88 7.66
C ILE A 665 -14.41 -16.96 6.62
N ALA A 666 -15.58 -17.65 6.20
CA ALA A 666 -15.37 -18.81 5.30
C ALA A 666 -16.31 -18.67 4.10
N PRO A 667 -15.81 -17.91 3.13
CA PRO A 667 -16.70 -17.73 1.96
C PRO A 667 -16.90 -19.04 1.19
N VAL A 668 -18.10 -19.17 0.48
CA VAL A 668 -18.46 -20.41 -0.25
C VAL A 668 -17.43 -20.68 -1.34
N GLN A 669 -16.95 -19.58 -1.93
CA GLN A 669 -15.87 -19.64 -2.94
C GLN A 669 -14.71 -18.73 -2.52
N GLY A 670 -13.60 -19.32 -1.92
CA GLY A 670 -12.44 -18.53 -1.45
C GLY A 670 -11.82 -19.19 -0.21
N GLU A 671 -10.75 -18.56 0.20
CA GLU A 671 -9.97 -19.16 1.30
C GLU A 671 -10.58 -18.78 2.67
N ARG A 672 -10.60 -19.79 3.44
CA ARG A 672 -11.02 -19.54 4.83
C ARG A 672 -9.98 -18.70 5.58
N ARG A 673 -10.58 -17.80 6.46
CA ARG A 673 -9.60 -16.91 7.12
C ARG A 673 -9.97 -16.75 8.60
N TRP A 674 -8.88 -16.79 9.36
CA TRP A 674 -9.06 -16.42 10.78
C TRP A 674 -8.78 -14.92 10.99
N VAL A 675 -9.86 -14.31 11.60
CA VAL A 675 -9.66 -12.84 11.72
C VAL A 675 -9.92 -12.41 13.17
N ASN A 676 -9.16 -11.39 13.51
CA ASN A 676 -9.49 -10.67 14.76
C ASN A 676 -10.16 -9.33 14.45
N ALA A 677 -11.40 -9.23 14.99
CA ALA A 677 -12.17 -8.02 14.62
C ALA A 677 -12.28 -7.06 15.80
N SER A 678 -12.02 -5.75 15.43
CA SER A 678 -12.18 -4.68 16.45
C SER A 678 -13.13 -3.62 15.93
N GLY A 679 -14.07 -3.29 16.74
CA GLY A 679 -15.10 -2.35 16.25
C GLY A 679 -15.34 -1.22 17.25
N ASN A 680 -15.64 0.11 16.61
CA ASN A 680 -16.00 1.27 17.45
C ASN A 680 -17.20 2.02 16.85
N PRO A 681 -18.04 2.66 17.79
CA PRO A 681 -19.09 3.55 17.27
C PRO A 681 -18.52 4.88 16.78
N MET A 682 -19.09 5.44 15.70
CA MET A 682 -18.66 6.76 15.20
C MET A 682 -19.66 7.85 15.61
N TYR A 683 -19.05 9.06 16.07
CA TYR A 683 -19.93 10.16 16.52
C TYR A 683 -19.57 11.44 15.75
N ASN A 684 -20.56 12.18 15.40
CA ASN A 684 -20.23 13.50 14.84
C ASN A 684 -19.80 14.48 15.93
N LEU A 685 -19.48 15.76 15.54
CA LEU A 685 -18.89 16.76 16.47
C LEU A 685 -19.91 17.19 17.51
N SER A 686 -21.15 16.84 17.37
CA SER A 686 -22.22 17.19 18.32
C SER A 686 -22.54 16.01 19.25
N GLY A 687 -21.73 14.89 19.09
CA GLY A 687 -21.85 13.75 20.03
C GLY A 687 -22.96 12.79 19.59
N GLU A 688 -23.60 13.04 18.41
CA GLU A 688 -24.61 12.10 17.90
C GLU A 688 -23.95 10.92 17.15
N LYS A 689 -24.49 9.76 17.46
CA LYS A 689 -23.93 8.57 16.79
C LYS A 689 -24.25 8.61 15.28
N VAL A 690 -23.15 8.48 14.45
CA VAL A 690 -23.36 8.65 13.00
C VAL A 690 -23.00 7.33 12.31
N GLY A 691 -22.67 6.24 13.17
CA GLY A 691 -22.42 4.91 12.56
C GLY A 691 -21.38 4.12 13.38
N ALA A 692 -20.81 3.04 12.77
CA ALA A 692 -19.79 2.21 13.45
C ALA A 692 -18.78 1.68 12.42
N VAL A 693 -17.56 1.40 12.90
CA VAL A 693 -16.52 0.90 11.97
C VAL A 693 -15.85 -0.32 12.62
N VAL A 694 -15.56 -1.28 11.77
CA VAL A 694 -14.87 -2.47 12.30
C VAL A 694 -13.63 -2.72 11.43
N ALA A 695 -12.57 -2.98 12.09
CA ALA A 695 -11.35 -3.41 11.41
C ALA A 695 -11.08 -4.90 11.69
N MET A 696 -10.71 -5.59 10.63
CA MET A 696 -10.51 -7.05 10.77
C MET A 696 -9.07 -7.39 10.35
N GLN A 697 -8.42 -7.98 11.24
CA GLN A 697 -7.03 -8.37 10.94
C GLN A 697 -6.99 -9.88 10.63
N ASP A 698 -6.34 -10.19 9.52
CA ASP A 698 -6.18 -11.62 9.16
C ASP A 698 -5.03 -12.25 9.96
N VAL A 699 -5.33 -13.27 10.66
CA VAL A 699 -4.28 -13.87 11.51
C VAL A 699 -4.13 -15.35 11.11
N THR A 700 -4.49 -15.65 9.84
CA THR A 700 -4.50 -17.05 9.37
C THR A 700 -3.08 -17.58 9.33
N GLU A 701 -2.06 -16.85 8.75
CA GLU A 701 -0.66 -17.32 8.63
C GLU A 701 -0.02 -17.51 10.01
N ARG A 702 -0.35 -16.51 10.79
CA ARG A 702 0.23 -16.64 12.15
C ARG A 702 -0.32 -17.88 12.87
N ARG A 703 -1.56 -18.21 12.71
CA ARG A 703 -2.15 -19.35 13.43
C ARG A 703 -1.70 -20.67 12.79
N VAL A 704 -1.53 -20.66 11.45
CA VAL A 704 -1.06 -21.89 10.78
C VAL A 704 0.41 -22.14 11.17
N ALA A 705 1.20 -21.11 11.26
CA ALA A 705 2.61 -21.27 11.68
C ALA A 705 2.71 -21.76 13.13
N GLU A 706 1.93 -21.17 13.93
CA GLU A 706 1.97 -21.62 15.35
C GLU A 706 1.56 -23.08 15.47
N HIS A 707 0.61 -23.45 14.71
CA HIS A 707 0.19 -24.87 14.76
C HIS A 707 1.27 -25.78 14.17
N GLU A 708 1.98 -25.37 13.13
CA GLU A 708 3.07 -26.17 12.53
C GLU A 708 4.26 -26.31 13.48
N ILE A 709 4.50 -25.17 14.06
CA ILE A 709 5.59 -25.26 15.07
C ILE A 709 5.20 -26.24 16.17
N ARG A 710 4.00 -26.19 16.62
CA ARG A 710 3.58 -27.14 17.68
C ARG A 710 3.61 -28.57 17.15
N ARG A 711 3.27 -28.78 15.97
CA ARG A 711 3.28 -30.14 15.40
C ARG A 711 4.71 -30.66 15.27
N VAL A 712 5.61 -29.81 14.66
CA VAL A 712 7.01 -30.23 14.50
C VAL A 712 7.65 -30.48 15.87
N ASN A 713 7.39 -29.66 16.79
CA ASN A 713 7.92 -29.89 18.16
C ASN A 713 7.40 -31.21 18.75
N ALA A 714 6.13 -31.42 18.55
CA ALA A 714 5.58 -32.69 19.07
C ALA A 714 6.21 -33.89 18.34
N GLU A 715 6.51 -33.80 17.03
CA GLU A 715 7.16 -34.89 16.28
C GLU A 715 8.61 -35.08 16.73
N LEU A 716 9.28 -34.01 16.87
CA LEU A 716 10.65 -34.11 17.38
C LEU A 716 10.68 -34.77 18.77
N GLN A 717 9.72 -34.36 19.62
CA GLN A 717 9.67 -34.98 20.97
C GLN A 717 9.36 -36.47 20.85
N ARG A 718 8.50 -36.81 20.02
CA ARG A 718 8.17 -38.24 19.83
C ARG A 718 9.39 -39.00 19.25
N SER A 719 10.03 -38.50 18.25
CA SER A 719 11.24 -39.11 17.68
C SER A 719 12.35 -39.26 18.73
N ASN A 720 12.56 -38.24 19.50
CA ASN A 720 13.54 -38.37 20.62
C ASN A 720 13.16 -39.50 21.58
N ALA A 721 11.84 -39.64 21.91
CA ALA A 721 11.39 -40.71 22.83
C ALA A 721 11.57 -42.08 22.18
N ASP A 722 11.35 -42.22 20.92
CA ASP A 722 11.52 -43.52 20.22
C ASP A 722 12.99 -43.95 20.20
N LEU A 723 13.87 -42.97 19.89
CA LEU A 723 15.30 -43.32 19.92
C LEU A 723 15.75 -43.79 21.30
N GLU A 724 15.19 -43.31 22.26
CA GLU A 724 15.52 -43.75 23.64
C GLU A 724 14.98 -45.15 23.93
N HIS A 725 13.78 -45.20 23.63
CA HIS A 725 13.18 -46.53 23.85
C HIS A 725 13.94 -47.60 23.05
N PHE A 726 14.31 -47.20 21.86
CA PHE A 726 15.09 -48.15 21.04
C PHE A 726 16.44 -48.48 21.71
N ALA A 727 17.20 -47.38 22.14
CA ALA A 727 18.50 -47.62 22.81
C ALA A 727 18.35 -48.48 24.07
N ALA A 728 17.21 -48.33 24.80
CA ALA A 728 17.01 -49.09 26.06
C ALA A 728 16.70 -50.56 25.75
N VAL A 729 15.87 -50.78 24.77
CA VAL A 729 15.47 -52.16 24.43
C VAL A 729 16.69 -52.88 23.81
N ALA A 730 17.35 -52.21 22.90
CA ALA A 730 18.54 -52.82 22.27
C ALA A 730 19.60 -53.19 23.32
N SER A 731 19.83 -52.27 24.30
CA SER A 731 20.82 -52.57 25.36
C SER A 731 20.40 -53.80 26.19
N HIS A 732 19.09 -53.83 26.58
CA HIS A 732 18.60 -54.99 27.35
C HIS A 732 18.79 -56.29 26.53
N ASP A 733 18.59 -56.27 25.28
CA ASP A 733 18.66 -57.50 24.46
C ASP A 733 20.12 -57.91 24.21
N LEU A 734 20.99 -56.86 24.21
CA LEU A 734 22.42 -57.21 24.02
C LEU A 734 23.04 -57.74 25.31
N LYS A 735 22.47 -57.39 26.51
CA LYS A 735 23.05 -57.80 27.81
C LYS A 735 22.63 -59.23 28.16
N ALA A 736 21.49 -59.60 27.68
CA ALA A 736 20.93 -60.91 28.10
C ALA A 736 21.82 -62.07 27.63
N PRO A 737 22.25 -62.02 26.34
CA PRO A 737 23.10 -63.15 25.92
C PRO A 737 24.48 -63.10 26.58
N LEU A 738 24.97 -61.89 26.89
CA LEU A 738 26.30 -61.78 27.54
C LEU A 738 26.26 -62.34 28.96
N ARG A 739 25.09 -62.13 29.66
CA ARG A 739 24.98 -62.66 31.04
C ARG A 739 24.92 -64.20 31.01
N THR A 740 24.22 -64.67 30.04
CA THR A 740 24.10 -66.14 29.93
C THR A 740 25.47 -66.77 29.65
N ILE A 741 26.23 -66.15 28.70
CA ILE A 741 27.57 -66.66 28.37
C ILE A 741 28.47 -66.61 29.61
N THR A 742 28.39 -65.50 30.33
CA THR A 742 29.25 -65.37 31.53
C THR A 742 28.83 -66.40 32.59
N SER A 743 27.54 -66.63 32.81
CA SER A 743 27.05 -67.56 33.85
C SER A 743 27.51 -69.00 33.55
N PHE A 744 27.41 -69.41 32.25
CA PHE A 744 27.82 -70.79 31.90
C PHE A 744 29.34 -70.95 32.02
N LEU A 745 30.04 -69.89 31.62
CA LEU A 745 31.51 -69.95 31.75
C LEU A 745 31.94 -70.02 33.23
N GLN A 746 31.20 -69.29 34.10
CA GLN A 746 31.54 -69.34 35.55
C GLN A 746 31.18 -70.71 36.12
N LEU A 747 30.08 -71.36 35.66
CA LEU A 747 29.70 -72.71 36.13
C LEU A 747 30.73 -73.75 35.66
N LEU A 748 31.17 -73.52 34.35
CA LEU A 748 32.21 -74.42 33.84
C LEU A 748 33.51 -74.32 34.68
N GLU A 749 33.79 -73.07 35.11
CA GLU A 749 35.01 -72.88 35.93
C GLU A 749 34.85 -73.53 37.31
N ARG A 750 33.60 -73.47 37.88
CA ARG A 750 33.40 -73.99 39.25
C ARG A 750 33.31 -75.52 39.23
N ARG A 751 32.68 -76.11 38.17
CA ARG A 751 32.38 -77.55 38.17
C ARG A 751 33.60 -78.34 37.67
N TYR A 752 34.42 -77.76 36.77
CA TYR A 752 35.53 -78.55 36.22
C TYR A 752 36.87 -77.90 36.57
N ALA A 753 36.90 -77.21 37.69
CA ALA A 753 38.08 -76.39 38.06
C ALA A 753 39.33 -77.28 38.16
N GLU A 754 39.24 -78.54 38.61
CA GLU A 754 40.42 -79.41 38.87
C GLU A 754 40.82 -80.15 37.59
N GLN A 755 39.83 -80.20 36.51
CA GLN A 755 40.11 -80.90 35.24
C GLN A 755 40.60 -79.93 34.16
N LEU A 756 40.53 -78.56 34.53
CA LEU A 756 40.98 -77.59 33.51
C LEU A 756 42.47 -77.31 33.69
N ASP A 757 43.21 -77.34 32.48
CA ASP A 757 44.66 -76.96 32.57
C ASP A 757 44.81 -75.44 32.62
N GLU A 758 45.87 -74.88 32.95
CA GLU A 758 46.15 -73.43 33.10
C GLU A 758 45.60 -72.63 31.91
N LYS A 759 45.67 -73.19 30.77
CA LYS A 759 45.16 -72.47 29.59
C LYS A 759 43.63 -72.40 29.59
N GLY A 760 42.95 -73.47 30.03
CA GLY A 760 41.48 -73.50 30.17
C GLY A 760 40.96 -72.45 31.17
N HIS A 761 41.74 -72.31 32.29
CA HIS A 761 41.34 -71.24 33.25
C HIS A 761 41.56 -69.84 32.65
N LYS A 762 42.58 -69.75 31.88
CA LYS A 762 42.88 -68.42 31.29
C LYS A 762 41.85 -68.06 30.21
N TYR A 763 41.41 -69.04 29.39
CA TYR A 763 40.43 -68.73 28.34
C TYR A 763 39.09 -68.31 28.96
N ILE A 764 38.75 -69.04 29.99
CA ILE A 764 37.46 -68.68 30.64
C ILE A 764 37.58 -67.29 31.28
N ALA A 765 38.68 -67.03 31.96
CA ALA A 765 38.87 -65.70 32.59
C ALA A 765 38.87 -64.60 31.51
N PHE A 766 39.48 -64.89 30.35
CA PHE A 766 39.52 -63.85 29.30
C PHE A 766 38.11 -63.59 28.76
N THR A 767 37.37 -64.61 28.59
CA THR A 767 36.03 -64.45 27.99
C THR A 767 35.07 -63.77 28.98
N VAL A 768 35.19 -64.15 30.23
CA VAL A 768 34.35 -63.48 31.25
C VAL A 768 34.72 -61.99 31.32
N GLU A 769 35.98 -61.71 31.23
CA GLU A 769 36.41 -60.29 31.25
C GLU A 769 35.94 -59.55 29.99
N ALA A 770 35.99 -60.22 28.86
CA ALA A 770 35.51 -59.58 27.62
C ALA A 770 34.00 -59.31 27.70
N ALA A 771 33.21 -60.29 28.24
CA ALA A 771 31.76 -60.07 28.42
C ALA A 771 31.48 -58.94 29.42
N ALA A 772 32.25 -58.87 30.49
CA ALA A 772 32.09 -57.76 31.45
C ALA A 772 32.43 -56.41 30.78
N ARG A 773 33.38 -56.45 29.95
CA ARG A 773 33.72 -55.19 29.24
C ARG A 773 32.57 -54.77 28.30
N MET A 774 32.01 -55.67 27.58
CA MET A 774 30.89 -55.36 26.67
C MET A 774 29.68 -54.86 27.47
N ASP A 775 29.53 -55.43 28.60
CA ASP A 775 28.44 -54.95 29.47
C ASP A 775 28.67 -53.48 29.89
N ALA A 776 29.80 -53.17 30.20
CA ALA A 776 30.13 -51.79 30.62
C ALA A 776 30.02 -50.82 29.43
N LEU A 777 30.36 -51.27 28.24
CA LEU A 777 30.25 -50.39 27.06
C LEU A 777 28.78 -50.10 26.74
N ILE A 778 28.02 -51.08 26.89
CA ILE A 778 26.58 -50.89 26.63
C ILE A 778 25.97 -49.91 27.65
N ASP A 779 26.39 -50.03 28.88
CA ASP A 779 25.88 -49.10 29.91
C ASP A 779 26.35 -47.66 29.62
N ASP A 780 27.55 -47.56 29.20
CA ASP A 780 28.10 -46.21 28.93
C ASP A 780 27.44 -45.59 27.70
N LEU A 781 27.11 -46.34 26.72
CA LEU A 781 26.41 -45.81 25.53
C LEU A 781 24.99 -45.34 25.92
N LEU A 782 24.45 -46.10 26.78
CA LEU A 782 23.11 -45.68 27.23
C LEU A 782 23.19 -44.40 28.06
N ALA A 783 24.18 -44.40 28.93
CA ALA A 783 24.36 -43.16 29.75
C ALA A 783 24.64 -41.95 28.84
N TYR A 784 25.39 -42.10 27.84
CA TYR A 784 25.67 -41.00 26.89
C TYR A 784 24.37 -40.57 26.18
N ALA A 785 23.48 -41.51 25.73
CA ALA A 785 22.23 -41.22 25.00
C ALA A 785 21.22 -40.52 25.92
N ARG A 786 21.45 -40.61 27.24
CA ARG A 786 20.46 -40.03 28.17
C ARG A 786 20.90 -38.64 28.62
N VAL A 787 22.17 -38.25 28.33
CA VAL A 787 22.71 -36.93 28.78
C VAL A 787 22.05 -35.82 27.96
N GLY A 788 21.06 -34.91 28.63
CA GLY A 788 20.40 -33.81 27.88
C GLY A 788 18.89 -33.88 28.03
N ARG A 789 18.27 -34.86 28.88
CA ARG A 789 16.80 -34.95 29.06
C ARG A 789 16.44 -34.63 30.51
N GLN A 790 15.36 -33.70 30.81
CA GLN A 790 14.73 -33.28 32.09
C GLN A 790 15.78 -33.06 33.18
N ARG A 791 16.52 -32.07 32.94
CA ARG A 791 17.55 -31.67 33.93
C ARG A 791 16.94 -30.70 34.96
N THR A 792 17.12 -31.17 36.08
CA THR A 792 16.72 -30.22 37.14
C THR A 792 17.96 -29.48 37.67
N ILE A 793 18.05 -28.31 37.06
CA ILE A 793 19.20 -27.49 37.51
C ILE A 793 18.87 -26.87 38.87
N MET A 794 19.69 -27.25 39.87
CA MET A 794 19.49 -26.68 41.22
C MET A 794 20.82 -26.18 41.78
N THR A 795 20.67 -25.35 42.76
CA THR A 795 21.91 -24.92 43.45
C THR A 795 22.45 -26.07 44.32
N LEU A 796 23.74 -26.49 43.91
CA LEU A 796 24.32 -27.66 44.61
C LEU A 796 25.62 -27.27 45.29
N ASN A 797 25.75 -27.95 46.49
CA ASN A 797 27.08 -27.92 47.13
C ASN A 797 27.92 -29.13 46.66
N PRO A 798 28.85 -28.89 45.75
CA PRO A 798 29.63 -29.97 45.13
C PRO A 798 30.42 -30.77 46.18
N GLU A 799 30.61 -30.28 47.33
CA GLU A 799 31.30 -31.07 48.38
C GLU A 799 30.46 -32.28 48.80
N HIS A 800 29.12 -32.06 48.87
CA HIS A 800 28.26 -33.20 49.23
C HIS A 800 28.26 -34.27 48.13
N VAL A 801 28.21 -33.77 46.93
CA VAL A 801 28.23 -34.74 45.81
C VAL A 801 29.56 -35.48 45.78
N MET A 802 30.65 -34.83 46.01
CA MET A 802 31.98 -35.47 46.06
C MET A 802 32.07 -36.50 47.20
N GLN A 803 31.42 -36.21 48.32
CA GLN A 803 31.43 -37.19 49.42
C GLN A 803 30.70 -38.49 49.00
N GLU A 804 29.62 -38.27 48.32
CA GLU A 804 28.89 -39.46 47.84
C GLU A 804 29.74 -40.28 46.85
N VAL A 805 30.39 -39.52 46.00
CA VAL A 805 31.25 -40.24 45.04
C VAL A 805 32.38 -40.97 45.79
N ALA A 806 32.96 -40.35 46.75
CA ALA A 806 34.04 -41.00 47.52
C ALA A 806 33.53 -42.27 48.21
N ASP A 807 32.26 -42.20 48.74
CA ASP A 807 31.70 -43.39 49.41
C ASP A 807 31.49 -44.53 48.40
N ASN A 808 31.08 -44.06 47.19
CA ASN A 808 30.80 -45.11 46.17
C ASN A 808 32.10 -45.76 45.67
N LEU A 809 33.18 -45.05 45.78
CA LEU A 809 34.44 -45.62 45.26
C LEU A 809 35.31 -46.11 46.43
N SER A 810 34.75 -46.43 47.56
CA SER A 810 35.52 -46.71 48.80
C SER A 810 36.30 -48.03 48.64
N ALA A 811 35.69 -49.03 47.91
CA ALA A 811 36.40 -50.32 47.74
C ALA A 811 37.66 -50.14 46.88
N SER A 812 37.54 -49.27 45.86
CA SER A 812 38.72 -49.00 45.01
C SER A 812 39.79 -48.22 45.77
N PHE A 813 39.36 -47.36 46.67
CA PHE A 813 40.33 -46.59 47.47
C PHE A 813 41.05 -47.50 48.47
N GLN A 814 40.33 -48.50 48.96
CA GLN A 814 40.95 -49.41 49.96
C GLN A 814 41.89 -50.40 49.27
N GLU A 815 41.43 -50.89 48.10
CA GLU A 815 42.25 -51.88 47.38
C GLU A 815 43.59 -51.28 46.94
N LYS A 816 43.61 -50.00 46.63
CA LYS A 816 44.86 -49.42 46.08
C LYS A 816 45.46 -48.40 47.05
N SER A 817 44.95 -48.44 48.25
CA SER A 817 45.43 -47.49 49.28
C SER A 817 45.55 -46.07 48.72
N ALA A 818 44.49 -45.61 47.94
CA ALA A 818 44.49 -44.29 47.28
C ALA A 818 44.13 -43.18 48.27
N ARG A 819 44.75 -41.96 48.03
CA ARG A 819 44.47 -40.79 48.88
C ARG A 819 43.68 -39.74 48.07
N LEU A 820 42.51 -39.32 48.75
CA LEU A 820 41.70 -38.27 48.09
C LEU A 820 41.76 -36.98 48.91
N ILE A 821 42.25 -35.89 48.21
CA ILE A 821 42.31 -34.56 48.87
C ILE A 821 41.27 -33.65 48.20
N VAL A 822 40.32 -33.26 49.10
CA VAL A 822 39.28 -32.39 48.49
C VAL A 822 39.44 -30.98 49.08
N GLY A 823 39.85 -29.98 48.16
CA GLY A 823 39.92 -28.55 48.56
C GLY A 823 38.54 -27.88 48.52
N PRO A 824 38.38 -26.58 48.79
CA PRO A 824 37.07 -25.92 48.80
C PRO A 824 36.40 -25.98 47.42
N LEU A 825 35.10 -26.46 47.49
CA LEU A 825 34.31 -26.53 46.23
C LEU A 825 33.09 -25.62 46.34
N PRO A 826 33.17 -24.42 45.61
CA PRO A 826 32.06 -23.44 45.68
C PRO A 826 30.77 -23.99 45.05
N ALA A 827 29.54 -23.38 45.48
CA ALA A 827 28.22 -23.85 45.01
C ALA A 827 28.04 -23.55 43.51
N VAL A 828 27.33 -24.46 42.79
CA VAL A 828 27.14 -24.29 41.33
C VAL A 828 25.69 -24.62 40.98
N GLN A 829 25.27 -24.14 39.77
CA GLN A 829 23.96 -24.54 39.23
C GLN A 829 24.14 -25.74 38.28
N ALA A 830 23.71 -26.85 38.83
CA ALA A 830 23.90 -28.05 37.98
C ALA A 830 22.91 -29.13 38.41
N ASP A 831 22.77 -30.16 37.60
CA ASP A 831 22.00 -31.37 37.97
C ASP A 831 22.85 -32.30 38.86
N SER A 832 22.30 -32.68 40.02
CA SER A 832 23.08 -33.42 41.03
C SER A 832 23.54 -34.77 40.48
N THR A 833 22.72 -35.50 39.70
CA THR A 833 23.08 -36.84 39.19
C THR A 833 24.19 -36.72 38.13
N GLN A 834 24.11 -35.68 37.31
CA GLN A 834 25.10 -35.52 36.23
C GLN A 834 26.45 -35.04 36.78
N LEU A 835 26.30 -34.13 37.83
CA LEU A 835 27.58 -33.72 38.45
C LEU A 835 28.25 -34.90 39.18
N ARG A 836 27.48 -35.72 39.79
CA ARG A 836 28.04 -36.93 40.43
C ARG A 836 28.75 -37.81 39.40
N GLN A 837 28.18 -37.94 38.24
CA GLN A 837 28.76 -38.76 37.17
C GLN A 837 30.09 -38.16 36.67
N VAL A 838 30.11 -36.83 36.55
CA VAL A 838 31.37 -36.19 36.13
C VAL A 838 32.47 -36.50 37.16
N PHE A 839 32.19 -36.34 38.44
CA PHE A 839 33.23 -36.59 39.48
C PHE A 839 33.61 -38.07 39.52
N GLN A 840 32.62 -38.93 39.37
CA GLN A 840 32.91 -40.39 39.43
C GLN A 840 33.83 -40.80 38.28
N ASN A 841 33.54 -40.21 37.11
CA ASN A 841 34.37 -40.58 35.94
C ASN A 841 35.79 -40.01 36.04
N LEU A 842 35.91 -38.83 36.55
CA LEU A 842 37.26 -38.24 36.61
C LEU A 842 38.06 -38.81 37.78
N VAL A 843 37.42 -39.03 38.94
CA VAL A 843 38.16 -39.55 40.12
C VAL A 843 38.42 -41.05 39.91
N GLY A 844 37.48 -41.69 39.35
CA GLY A 844 37.67 -43.12 39.05
C GLY A 844 38.85 -43.33 38.10
N ASN A 845 38.90 -42.41 37.06
CA ASN A 845 40.04 -42.53 36.12
C ASN A 845 41.38 -42.23 36.81
N ALA A 846 41.34 -41.41 37.74
CA ALA A 846 42.59 -41.03 38.46
C ALA A 846 43.12 -42.19 39.29
N ILE A 847 42.24 -43.06 39.75
CA ILE A 847 42.68 -44.21 40.58
C ILE A 847 43.10 -45.36 39.66
N LYS A 848 42.42 -45.37 38.60
CA LYS A 848 42.61 -46.52 37.69
C LYS A 848 43.94 -46.40 36.93
N PHE A 849 44.31 -45.26 36.45
CA PHE A 849 45.47 -45.13 35.54
C PHE A 849 46.70 -44.65 36.32
N GLN A 850 47.26 -45.76 37.01
CA GLN A 850 48.43 -45.48 37.86
C GLN A 850 49.58 -46.40 37.45
N PRO A 851 50.89 -45.79 37.53
CA PRO A 851 52.04 -46.67 37.29
C PRO A 851 52.20 -47.71 38.42
N PRO A 852 52.65 -48.97 38.12
CA PRO A 852 52.79 -50.02 39.16
C PRO A 852 53.68 -49.55 40.33
N GLY A 853 53.18 -49.69 41.64
CA GLY A 853 54.04 -49.42 42.83
C GLY A 853 53.86 -47.99 43.35
N ARG A 854 52.99 -47.16 42.69
CA ARG A 854 52.76 -45.78 43.18
C ARG A 854 51.35 -45.68 43.78
N THR A 855 51.34 -45.07 44.95
CA THR A 855 50.02 -44.90 45.59
C THR A 855 49.26 -43.73 44.92
N PRO A 856 47.97 -44.05 44.48
CA PRO A 856 47.19 -43.02 43.79
C PRO A 856 46.80 -41.86 44.73
N GLU A 857 47.11 -40.63 44.16
CA GLU A 857 46.70 -39.40 44.89
C GLU A 857 45.86 -38.54 43.94
N VAL A 858 44.61 -38.27 44.49
CA VAL A 858 43.73 -37.42 43.66
C VAL A 858 43.39 -36.14 44.43
N ASP A 859 43.66 -35.04 43.69
CA ASP A 859 43.37 -33.71 44.29
C ASP A 859 42.24 -33.05 43.50
N VAL A 860 41.14 -32.73 44.29
CA VAL A 860 40.03 -32.02 43.62
C VAL A 860 39.86 -30.63 44.24
N SER A 861 39.96 -29.61 43.39
CA SER A 861 39.77 -28.24 43.91
C SER A 861 39.04 -27.40 42.86
N ALA A 862 38.49 -26.29 43.37
CA ALA A 862 37.75 -25.42 42.43
C ALA A 862 37.89 -23.96 42.86
N ARG A 863 37.85 -23.07 41.81
CA ARG A 863 37.90 -21.64 42.14
C ARG A 863 36.85 -20.88 41.32
N ALA A 864 36.24 -19.92 41.96
CA ALA A 864 35.26 -19.10 41.22
C ALA A 864 35.98 -18.16 40.23
N ASP A 865 35.52 -18.11 38.97
CA ASP A 865 36.12 -17.27 37.92
C ASP A 865 35.01 -16.63 37.08
N GLY A 866 34.67 -15.31 37.35
CA GLY A 866 33.82 -14.49 36.46
C GLY A 866 32.47 -15.17 36.17
N GLY A 867 31.64 -15.54 37.26
CA GLY A 867 30.28 -16.11 37.14
C GLY A 867 30.31 -17.62 36.85
N TRP A 868 31.52 -18.22 36.73
CA TRP A 868 31.70 -19.68 36.53
C TRP A 868 32.59 -20.24 37.64
N VAL A 869 32.38 -21.47 37.89
CA VAL A 869 33.27 -22.14 38.87
C VAL A 869 34.17 -23.11 38.09
N HIS A 870 35.46 -22.90 38.20
CA HIS A 870 36.47 -23.76 37.53
C HIS A 870 36.94 -24.89 38.46
N PHE A 871 36.67 -26.15 37.93
CA PHE A 871 37.08 -27.32 38.74
C PHE A 871 38.37 -27.93 38.16
N GLN A 872 39.15 -28.43 39.21
CA GLN A 872 40.39 -29.14 38.80
C GLN A 872 40.47 -30.48 39.53
N VAL A 873 40.62 -31.51 38.67
CA VAL A 873 40.86 -32.84 39.26
C VAL A 873 42.25 -33.32 38.83
N THR A 874 43.15 -33.43 39.90
CA THR A 874 44.57 -33.69 39.58
C THR A 874 44.97 -35.04 40.16
N ASP A 875 45.70 -35.77 39.25
CA ASP A 875 46.17 -37.08 39.75
C ASP A 875 47.67 -37.22 39.51
N ASN A 876 48.21 -38.24 40.25
CA ASN A 876 49.68 -38.49 40.05
C ASN A 876 49.88 -39.77 39.23
N GLY A 877 49.05 -39.90 38.16
CA GLY A 877 49.00 -41.15 37.36
C GLY A 877 49.98 -41.09 36.19
N ILE A 878 49.80 -41.80 35.09
CA ILE A 878 50.77 -42.10 34.00
C ILE A 878 50.92 -40.86 33.09
N GLY A 879 49.96 -39.90 33.24
CA GLY A 879 50.08 -38.67 32.43
C GLY A 879 49.71 -38.94 30.97
N ILE A 880 49.25 -37.79 30.17
CA ILE A 880 48.77 -37.89 28.78
C ILE A 880 49.65 -37.00 27.89
N ALA A 881 50.10 -37.64 26.72
CA ALA A 881 50.92 -36.84 25.79
C ALA A 881 50.08 -35.71 25.15
N PRO A 882 50.66 -34.55 24.91
CA PRO A 882 49.94 -33.35 24.42
C PRO A 882 49.18 -33.64 23.12
N GLU A 883 49.60 -34.57 22.26
CA GLU A 883 48.91 -34.82 20.98
C GLU A 883 47.53 -35.47 21.22
N TYR A 884 47.34 -35.93 22.50
CA TYR A 884 46.05 -36.62 22.71
C TYR A 884 45.12 -35.75 23.56
N PHE A 885 45.46 -34.46 23.86
CA PHE A 885 44.67 -33.61 24.77
C PHE A 885 43.26 -33.40 24.20
N GLU A 886 43.24 -33.27 22.84
CA GLU A 886 41.90 -33.00 22.28
C GLU A 886 41.18 -34.31 21.94
N LYS A 887 41.89 -35.34 21.80
CA LYS A 887 41.26 -36.61 21.35
C LYS A 887 40.76 -37.42 22.54
N VAL A 888 41.19 -37.05 23.72
CA VAL A 888 40.90 -37.91 24.90
C VAL A 888 39.44 -37.74 25.30
N PHE A 889 38.77 -36.68 24.75
CA PHE A 889 37.35 -36.52 25.12
C PHE A 889 36.47 -37.09 24.00
N GLY A 890 37.10 -37.70 22.97
CA GLY A 890 36.34 -38.27 21.84
C GLY A 890 35.73 -39.63 22.23
N LEU A 891 34.63 -40.07 21.32
CA LEU A 891 33.91 -41.33 21.60
C LEU A 891 34.81 -42.54 21.30
N PHE A 892 35.01 -43.48 22.31
CA PHE A 892 35.73 -44.76 22.20
C PHE A 892 37.23 -44.53 22.04
N GLN A 893 37.76 -43.41 22.59
CA GLN A 893 39.21 -43.15 22.45
C GLN A 893 39.95 -43.61 23.71
N GLN A 894 41.00 -44.62 23.48
CA GLN A 894 41.87 -45.03 24.62
C GLN A 894 43.33 -44.67 24.31
N VAL A 895 44.01 -43.90 25.04
CA VAL A 895 45.34 -43.32 24.77
C VAL A 895 46.42 -44.30 25.25
N HIS A 896 46.13 -45.51 25.98
CA HIS A 896 47.18 -46.50 26.34
C HIS A 896 46.72 -47.90 25.93
N GLY A 897 47.41 -48.66 24.87
CA GLY A 897 47.27 -49.98 24.20
C GLY A 897 46.57 -51.01 25.10
N ASN A 898 45.39 -51.61 24.68
CA ASN A 898 44.34 -52.60 24.99
C ASN A 898 44.83 -53.68 25.95
N THR A 899 46.20 -53.47 26.75
CA THR A 899 46.48 -54.69 27.54
C THR A 899 46.90 -54.29 28.96
N GLU A 900 46.85 -52.79 29.35
CA GLU A 900 47.44 -52.56 30.69
C GLU A 900 46.47 -51.77 31.56
N TYR A 901 45.26 -51.28 31.05
CA TYR A 901 44.28 -50.59 31.92
C TYR A 901 42.89 -50.70 31.28
N ALA A 902 41.96 -51.47 31.90
CA ALA A 902 40.59 -51.77 31.42
C ALA A 902 39.69 -50.52 31.50
N GLY A 903 39.21 -49.89 30.18
CA GLY A 903 38.20 -48.81 30.18
C GLY A 903 37.47 -48.75 28.85
N SER A 904 36.17 -48.33 28.81
CA SER A 904 35.26 -48.28 27.64
C SER A 904 35.57 -47.07 26.76
N GLY A 905 36.40 -46.07 27.24
CA GLY A 905 36.79 -44.89 26.44
C GLY A 905 35.63 -43.90 26.26
N LEU A 906 34.52 -44.06 27.04
CA LEU A 906 33.34 -43.19 26.86
C LEU A 906 33.19 -42.26 28.06
N GLY A 907 33.91 -42.52 29.13
CA GLY A 907 33.82 -41.77 30.41
C GLY A 907 34.11 -40.28 30.22
N LEU A 908 35.16 -39.93 29.53
CA LEU A 908 35.52 -38.51 29.37
C LEU A 908 34.62 -37.84 28.31
N ALA A 909 34.10 -38.59 27.34
CA ALA A 909 33.11 -38.03 26.38
C ALA A 909 31.80 -37.67 27.08
N ILE A 910 31.48 -38.52 28.11
CA ILE A 910 30.26 -38.21 28.90
C ILE A 910 30.50 -36.94 29.74
N VAL A 911 31.68 -36.80 30.23
CA VAL A 911 32.01 -35.59 31.03
C VAL A 911 31.89 -34.35 30.14
N ARG A 912 32.41 -34.47 28.93
CA ARG A 912 32.35 -33.29 28.02
C ARG A 912 30.89 -32.98 27.66
N LYS A 913 30.19 -33.94 27.34
CA LYS A 913 28.79 -33.72 26.97
C LYS A 913 27.99 -33.09 28.13
N ILE A 914 28.20 -33.61 29.37
CA ILE A 914 27.44 -33.06 30.53
C ILE A 914 27.85 -31.61 30.76
N VAL A 915 29.08 -31.33 30.67
CA VAL A 915 29.57 -29.95 30.95
C VAL A 915 29.09 -29.01 29.84
N GLU A 916 29.06 -29.43 28.60
CA GLU A 916 28.60 -28.56 27.49
C GLU A 916 27.09 -28.33 27.60
N GLU A 917 26.42 -29.32 28.06
CA GLU A 917 24.96 -29.13 28.24
C GLU A 917 24.66 -28.14 29.37
N HIS A 918 25.65 -27.96 30.21
CA HIS A 918 25.46 -26.96 31.30
C HIS A 918 26.13 -25.64 30.91
N GLY A 919 26.52 -25.54 29.59
CA GLY A 919 27.06 -24.26 29.06
C GLY A 919 28.55 -24.08 29.42
N GLY A 920 29.23 -25.13 29.97
CA GLY A 920 30.65 -25.04 30.44
C GLY A 920 31.60 -25.68 29.42
N ARG A 921 32.90 -25.76 29.85
CA ARG A 921 33.90 -26.32 28.92
C ARG A 921 34.86 -27.24 29.69
N THR A 922 35.50 -28.19 28.91
CA THR A 922 36.46 -29.12 29.54
C THR A 922 37.79 -29.06 28.79
N TRP A 923 38.84 -29.23 29.52
CA TRP A 923 40.17 -29.33 28.87
C TRP A 923 41.13 -30.04 29.82
N VAL A 924 42.37 -30.39 29.31
CA VAL A 924 43.26 -31.21 30.16
C VAL A 924 44.69 -30.63 30.07
N THR A 925 45.40 -30.71 31.23
CA THR A 925 46.85 -30.44 31.27
C THR A 925 47.57 -31.64 31.90
N SER A 926 48.59 -32.13 31.18
CA SER A 926 49.19 -33.39 31.69
C SER A 926 50.64 -33.47 31.27
N VAL A 927 51.46 -34.01 32.18
CA VAL A 927 52.87 -34.34 31.85
C VAL A 927 53.04 -35.86 31.95
N GLU A 928 53.53 -36.44 30.86
CA GLU A 928 53.66 -37.91 30.84
C GLU A 928 54.55 -38.40 31.99
N GLY A 929 54.03 -39.34 32.78
CA GLY A 929 54.81 -39.95 33.89
C GLY A 929 54.63 -39.19 35.20
N GLU A 930 54.03 -37.98 35.17
CA GLU A 930 53.98 -37.15 36.42
C GLU A 930 52.51 -36.97 36.84
N GLY A 931 51.45 -37.30 35.85
CA GLY A 931 50.03 -37.17 36.26
C GLY A 931 49.27 -36.21 35.36
N THR A 932 47.96 -36.16 35.54
CA THR A 932 47.07 -35.39 34.65
C THR A 932 46.11 -34.51 35.48
N THR A 933 45.98 -33.26 34.92
CA THR A 933 44.92 -32.41 35.53
C THR A 933 43.79 -32.17 34.53
N PHE A 934 42.56 -32.64 34.97
CA PHE A 934 41.38 -32.33 34.13
C PHE A 934 40.65 -31.10 34.66
N HIS A 935 40.29 -30.25 33.54
CA HIS A 935 39.61 -28.98 33.90
C HIS A 935 38.19 -28.98 33.34
N PHE A 936 37.22 -28.41 34.23
CA PHE A 936 35.91 -28.10 33.64
C PHE A 936 35.24 -26.97 34.40
N THR A 937 34.20 -26.31 33.62
CA THR A 937 33.56 -25.14 34.27
C THR A 937 32.04 -25.40 34.36
N LEU A 938 31.52 -24.92 35.48
CA LEU A 938 30.06 -24.90 35.62
C LEU A 938 29.59 -23.52 36.08
N PRO A 939 28.24 -23.18 35.75
CA PRO A 939 27.74 -21.86 36.15
C PRO A 939 27.64 -21.72 37.68
N GLY A 940 28.25 -20.59 38.23
CA GLY A 940 28.17 -20.27 39.69
C GLY A 940 26.78 -19.76 40.07
N CYS A 941 26.36 -19.68 41.26
CA CYS A 941 25.04 -19.31 41.81
C CYS A 941 24.72 -17.84 41.51
N ASP A 942 25.68 -16.98 40.83
CA ASP A 942 25.45 -15.54 40.54
C ASP A 942 25.29 -15.32 39.03
N VAL A 943 25.12 -16.32 38.18
CA VAL A 943 24.94 -16.17 36.72
C VAL A 943 23.46 -16.43 36.39
N PRO A 944 22.63 -15.32 35.94
CA PRO A 944 21.22 -15.54 35.58
C PRO A 944 21.07 -16.58 34.45
N LEU A 945 20.53 -17.78 34.87
CA LEU A 945 20.24 -18.84 33.86
C LEU A 945 19.66 -18.23 32.58
#